data_AF-A0A351ET29-F1
#
_entry.id   AF-A0A351ET29-F1
#
_cell.length_a   1.000
_cell.length_b   1.000
_cell.length_c   1.000
_cell.angle_alpha   90.00
_cell.angle_beta   90.00
_cell.angle_gamma   90.00
#
_symmetry.space_group_name_H-M   'P 1'
#
loop_
_entity.id
_entity.type
_entity.pdbx_description
1 polymer ?
#
loop_
_entity_poly.entity_id
_entity_poly.type
_entity_poly.pdbx_seq_one_letter_code
_entity_poly.pdbx_strand_id
1 'polypeptide(L)'
;MKCRVWVLAIFLVVLGATACLGSDIDVVASATQDLGTASDSVTAPTAPPPAAVLPTAVPPTAVPTASPKPTATRPTPAPPTVIEPVVFNDDFGTSIAPIFADNCASCHNAGGPGAVHWRLEQATDLVDTHEWITAAVSTGYMPPWPASDLSLIFHDNRSLRSDEIEAIQAWSGAGAPLDVADTTLISSSTGVVALDADVEIGPLEPFQGSTAVADDYRCLIYELDIDESRWLSGFEFVPDQTQIVHHAIGYLAPGSVREDAQRLSDEDDLGGWSCYGGSGLRSGDALFLGWAPGQLPTEFPDGAGMLVEPGDFIVLQIHYHFDTADAPEDRSTIKLDWADGQDLDEIVTETYLGPAEIPCTAEETGPLCDRDVALARAYERYGVQGVQADFINRVCRAKPEDFADMTEGIASSTCTIPVRNSGEIVSVFGHQHEIGKSVRMTLNAGTPRERILLDIPDWDFDWQYNYYPTESVVLRPGDTVQLDCVWDRSRRAPDLEPAYILWADGTNDEMCFATIATRRATGAQPAAPEGEGPVDAGTDVGFALPPAIEACLQDAGSSLAPPPQRDEIDATVEALFACAEPTVIGEVMTSVLANNFGGLVGADSLACLSDGLATPDAVRSMLAFTLADAAADERLPVGELVGDCVSLSDALADFGFTLPDYATDCVDEAGRLLLVQATIDGELPEQQTLFGAISPCLAGG
;
A
#
# COMPACT_ATOMS: atom_id res chain seq x y z
N MET A 1 -5.85 2.08 -26.89
CA MET A 1 -6.33 3.17 -26.01
C MET A 1 -5.41 4.39 -25.96
N LYS A 2 -4.13 4.28 -25.56
CA LYS A 2 -3.21 5.42 -25.28
C LYS A 2 -3.38 6.63 -26.25
N CYS A 3 -3.16 6.50 -27.57
CA CYS A 3 -3.30 7.64 -28.52
C CYS A 3 -4.66 8.38 -28.51
N ARG A 4 -5.79 7.73 -28.20
CA ARG A 4 -7.11 8.38 -28.23
C ARG A 4 -7.42 9.17 -26.96
N VAL A 5 -6.84 8.78 -25.83
CA VAL A 5 -6.95 9.51 -24.56
C VAL A 5 -6.02 10.73 -24.56
N TRP A 6 -4.80 10.58 -25.10
CA TRP A 6 -3.85 11.68 -25.26
C TRP A 6 -4.35 12.79 -26.21
N VAL A 7 -5.03 12.45 -27.31
CA VAL A 7 -5.64 13.46 -28.19
C VAL A 7 -6.75 14.26 -27.50
N LEU A 8 -7.48 13.67 -26.54
CA LEU A 8 -8.44 14.39 -25.70
C LEU A 8 -7.74 15.43 -24.81
N ALA A 9 -6.66 15.03 -24.15
CA ALA A 9 -5.87 15.87 -23.26
C ALA A 9 -5.19 17.04 -24.00
N ILE A 10 -4.59 16.79 -25.17
CA ILE A 10 -3.95 17.82 -25.98
C ILE A 10 -4.97 18.87 -26.47
N PHE A 11 -6.20 18.46 -26.78
CA PHE A 11 -7.24 19.41 -27.20
C PHE A 11 -7.72 20.34 -26.09
N LEU A 12 -7.83 19.83 -24.86
CA LEU A 12 -8.17 20.60 -23.68
C LEU A 12 -7.12 21.70 -23.41
N VAL A 13 -5.83 21.35 -23.49
CA VAL A 13 -4.71 22.29 -23.29
C VAL A 13 -4.65 23.37 -24.39
N VAL A 14 -4.90 23.02 -25.66
CA VAL A 14 -4.84 23.96 -26.77
C VAL A 14 -5.99 24.99 -26.74
N LEU A 15 -7.19 24.60 -26.29
CA LEU A 15 -8.31 25.53 -26.16
C LEU A 15 -8.05 26.60 -25.08
N GLY A 16 -7.58 26.19 -23.89
CA GLY A 16 -7.23 27.12 -22.80
C GLY A 16 -6.18 28.17 -23.19
N ALA A 17 -5.17 27.78 -23.97
CA ALA A 17 -4.10 28.68 -24.42
C ALA A 17 -4.56 29.84 -25.34
N THR A 18 -5.74 29.74 -25.97
CA THR A 18 -6.22 30.76 -26.93
C THR A 18 -7.09 31.86 -26.33
N ALA A 19 -7.47 31.79 -25.05
CA ALA A 19 -8.33 32.78 -24.40
C ALA A 19 -7.57 33.99 -23.80
N CYS A 20 -6.26 33.91 -23.59
CA CYS A 20 -5.48 34.90 -22.84
C CYS A 20 -5.05 36.16 -23.63
N LEU A 21 -5.94 36.79 -24.41
CA LEU A 21 -5.72 38.13 -25.00
C LEU A 21 -7.01 38.99 -25.00
N GLY A 22 -7.37 39.56 -23.84
CA GLY A 22 -8.57 40.42 -23.71
C GLY A 22 -8.70 41.19 -22.39
N SER A 23 -8.00 42.33 -22.30
CA SER A 23 -8.21 43.48 -21.40
C SER A 23 -9.53 43.61 -20.61
N ASP A 24 -9.47 43.94 -19.31
CA ASP A 24 -9.49 45.34 -18.84
C ASP A 24 -9.20 45.52 -17.31
N ILE A 25 -9.20 46.76 -16.82
CA ILE A 25 -8.46 47.28 -15.65
C ILE A 25 -9.39 47.88 -14.53
N ASP A 26 -8.79 48.15 -13.35
CA ASP A 26 -9.24 49.01 -12.20
C ASP A 26 -10.19 48.39 -11.13
N VAL A 27 -10.21 48.80 -9.84
CA VAL A 27 -9.21 49.33 -8.85
C VAL A 27 -9.94 49.56 -7.48
N VAL A 28 -9.20 49.87 -6.39
CA VAL A 28 -9.67 50.23 -5.01
C VAL A 28 -10.10 49.05 -4.10
N ALA A 29 -9.89 48.99 -2.77
CA ALA A 29 -8.80 49.33 -1.82
C ALA A 29 -9.37 49.60 -0.40
N SER A 30 -8.64 49.18 0.66
CA SER A 30 -8.80 49.56 2.08
C SER A 30 -10.06 49.01 2.82
N ALA A 31 -10.11 48.87 4.16
CA ALA A 31 -9.13 49.14 5.22
C ALA A 31 -9.37 48.31 6.51
N THR A 32 -8.29 48.16 7.28
CA THR A 32 -8.13 47.78 8.70
C THR A 32 -9.18 48.21 9.75
N GLN A 33 -9.45 47.34 10.74
CA GLN A 33 -9.49 47.58 12.21
C GLN A 33 -9.95 46.26 12.91
N ASP A 34 -9.28 45.58 13.86
CA ASP A 34 -8.33 45.90 14.96
C ASP A 34 -8.98 46.12 16.34
N LEU A 35 -8.49 45.37 17.35
CA LEU A 35 -8.81 45.35 18.80
C LEU A 35 -10.27 45.02 19.24
N GLY A 36 -10.57 44.29 20.32
CA GLY A 36 -9.74 43.56 21.30
C GLY A 36 -10.39 43.48 22.71
N THR A 37 -9.88 42.55 23.55
CA THR A 37 -9.96 42.46 25.05
C THR A 37 -11.12 41.75 25.78
N ALA A 38 -10.70 40.78 26.65
CA ALA A 38 -11.12 40.51 28.04
C ALA A 38 -12.56 40.00 28.35
N SER A 39 -12.82 39.13 29.35
CA SER A 39 -11.95 38.40 30.31
C SER A 39 -12.74 37.29 31.07
N ASP A 40 -12.04 36.23 31.50
CA ASP A 40 -12.26 35.32 32.64
C ASP A 40 -13.57 35.34 33.46
N SER A 41 -14.11 34.16 33.78
CA SER A 41 -13.86 33.54 35.12
C SER A 41 -14.51 32.16 35.37
N VAL A 42 -13.76 31.35 36.12
CA VAL A 42 -13.94 29.93 36.49
C VAL A 42 -15.05 29.70 37.54
N THR A 43 -15.85 28.62 37.44
CA THR A 43 -16.14 27.73 38.60
C THR A 43 -16.78 26.36 38.27
N ALA A 44 -16.11 25.30 38.75
CA ALA A 44 -16.63 24.00 39.19
C ALA A 44 -15.76 23.60 40.42
N PRO A 45 -16.21 22.80 41.44
CA PRO A 45 -16.73 21.42 41.28
C PRO A 45 -17.76 20.95 42.35
N THR A 46 -18.27 19.70 42.29
CA THR A 46 -18.36 18.75 43.46
C THR A 46 -19.05 17.38 43.18
N ALA A 47 -18.50 16.33 43.81
CA ALA A 47 -19.06 15.01 44.18
C ALA A 47 -18.17 14.44 45.34
N PRO A 48 -18.32 13.21 45.92
CA PRO A 48 -19.37 12.16 45.91
C PRO A 48 -20.01 12.09 47.33
N PRO A 49 -20.09 11.01 48.18
CA PRO A 49 -20.24 9.53 48.08
C PRO A 49 -21.49 9.03 48.89
N PRO A 50 -21.64 7.80 49.48
CA PRO A 50 -20.91 6.52 49.40
C PRO A 50 -21.78 5.23 49.17
N ALA A 51 -21.14 4.06 49.21
CA ALA A 51 -21.69 2.73 48.87
C ALA A 51 -22.37 1.94 50.03
N ALA A 52 -22.95 0.77 49.71
CA ALA A 52 -23.49 -0.21 50.67
C ALA A 52 -23.16 -1.68 50.28
N VAL A 53 -23.24 -2.59 51.26
CA VAL A 53 -22.57 -3.91 51.27
C VAL A 53 -23.53 -5.12 51.17
N LEU A 54 -22.99 -6.26 50.72
CA LEU A 54 -23.56 -7.63 50.63
C LEU A 54 -24.37 -8.11 51.86
N PRO A 55 -25.16 -9.19 51.69
CA PRO A 55 -24.77 -10.43 52.38
C PRO A 55 -24.92 -11.74 51.55
N THR A 56 -24.20 -12.77 52.01
CA THR A 56 -24.16 -14.14 51.49
C THR A 56 -25.20 -15.08 52.13
N ALA A 57 -25.59 -16.15 51.42
CA ALA A 57 -26.27 -17.32 51.99
C ALA A 57 -25.93 -18.61 51.20
N VAL A 58 -26.00 -19.77 51.87
CA VAL A 58 -25.45 -21.08 51.45
C VAL A 58 -26.62 -22.11 51.28
N PRO A 59 -26.46 -23.38 50.83
CA PRO A 59 -27.32 -23.98 49.80
C PRO A 59 -28.24 -25.10 50.33
N PRO A 60 -28.99 -25.80 49.45
CA PRO A 60 -29.50 -27.14 49.74
C PRO A 60 -28.94 -28.24 48.82
N THR A 61 -28.96 -29.47 49.34
CA THR A 61 -28.24 -30.66 48.86
C THR A 61 -28.91 -31.42 47.70
N ALA A 62 -28.11 -32.24 47.01
CA ALA A 62 -28.45 -32.97 45.78
C ALA A 62 -29.29 -34.27 45.97
N VAL A 63 -29.92 -34.73 44.87
CA VAL A 63 -30.14 -36.14 44.47
C VAL A 63 -30.08 -36.20 42.92
N PRO A 64 -29.54 -37.26 42.27
CA PRO A 64 -29.06 -37.16 40.89
C PRO A 64 -29.96 -37.79 39.82
N THR A 65 -29.84 -37.29 38.58
CA THR A 65 -30.27 -37.96 37.34
C THR A 65 -29.15 -37.93 36.32
N ALA A 66 -28.65 -39.11 35.95
CA ALA A 66 -27.54 -39.25 35.00
C ALA A 66 -28.04 -39.44 33.56
N SER A 67 -27.49 -38.65 32.64
CA SER A 67 -27.35 -38.95 31.21
C SER A 67 -26.01 -38.36 30.74
N PRO A 68 -25.28 -39.01 29.84
CA PRO A 68 -23.89 -38.65 29.54
C PRO A 68 -23.82 -37.35 28.73
N LYS A 69 -23.05 -36.39 29.23
CA LYS A 69 -22.66 -35.16 28.51
C LYS A 69 -21.23 -35.37 27.96
N PRO A 70 -20.91 -34.92 26.74
CA PRO A 70 -19.57 -35.10 26.17
C PRO A 70 -18.50 -34.42 27.05
N THR A 71 -17.46 -35.16 27.43
CA THR A 71 -16.35 -34.64 28.23
C THR A 71 -15.35 -33.91 27.35
N ALA A 72 -15.70 -32.70 26.91
CA ALA A 72 -14.72 -31.73 26.47
C ALA A 72 -14.03 -31.15 27.71
N THR A 73 -12.94 -31.78 28.16
CA THR A 73 -12.09 -31.22 29.21
C THR A 73 -11.36 -30.02 28.61
N ARG A 74 -11.88 -28.80 28.84
CA ARG A 74 -11.12 -27.57 28.59
C ARG A 74 -9.79 -27.70 29.35
N PRO A 75 -8.63 -27.57 28.71
CA PRO A 75 -7.37 -27.61 29.43
C PRO A 75 -7.40 -26.54 30.52
N THR A 76 -6.98 -26.91 31.72
CA THR A 76 -6.79 -25.93 32.80
C THR A 76 -5.63 -25.05 32.36
N PRO A 77 -5.74 -23.70 32.41
CA PRO A 77 -4.60 -22.84 32.13
C PRO A 77 -3.43 -23.27 33.00
N ALA A 78 -2.24 -23.41 32.40
CA ALA A 78 -1.04 -23.59 33.20
C ALA A 78 -0.94 -22.42 34.20
N PRO A 79 -0.49 -22.65 35.45
CA PRO A 79 -0.14 -21.53 36.32
C PRO A 79 0.90 -20.67 35.58
N PRO A 80 0.82 -19.33 35.66
CA PRO A 80 1.79 -18.47 34.98
C PRO A 80 3.19 -18.86 35.42
N THR A 81 4.06 -19.12 34.44
CA THR A 81 5.48 -19.37 34.69
C THR A 81 6.04 -18.15 35.39
N VAL A 82 6.51 -18.32 36.63
CA VAL A 82 7.25 -17.25 37.31
C VAL A 82 8.61 -17.20 36.65
N ILE A 83 8.81 -16.21 35.78
CA ILE A 83 10.12 -15.88 35.23
C ILE A 83 10.90 -15.22 36.36
N GLU A 84 11.94 -15.89 36.84
CA GLU A 84 12.86 -15.31 37.82
C GLU A 84 13.70 -14.20 37.15
N PRO A 85 13.97 -13.08 37.86
CA PRO A 85 14.73 -11.99 37.27
C PRO A 85 16.18 -12.40 36.99
N VAL A 86 16.72 -11.98 35.86
CA VAL A 86 18.11 -12.22 35.50
C VAL A 86 18.99 -11.23 36.25
N VAL A 87 20.01 -11.75 36.94
CA VAL A 87 20.99 -10.93 37.66
C VAL A 87 22.36 -11.50 37.40
N PHE A 88 23.25 -10.69 36.82
CA PHE A 88 24.64 -11.07 36.63
C PHE A 88 25.38 -11.14 37.98
N ASN A 89 25.96 -12.30 38.30
CA ASN A 89 26.71 -12.57 39.53
C ASN A 89 28.08 -13.21 39.24
N ASP A 90 28.84 -12.61 38.30
CA ASP A 90 30.10 -13.15 37.76
C ASP A 90 29.94 -14.51 37.02
N ASP A 91 28.74 -14.80 36.49
CA ASP A 91 28.30 -16.12 36.01
C ASP A 91 27.79 -16.10 34.54
N PHE A 92 28.64 -15.68 33.60
CA PHE A 92 28.29 -15.51 32.18
C PHE A 92 27.49 -16.69 31.59
N GLY A 93 27.92 -17.93 31.84
CA GLY A 93 27.31 -19.13 31.28
C GLY A 93 25.87 -19.40 31.73
N THR A 94 25.43 -18.81 32.85
CA THR A 94 24.07 -18.98 33.40
C THR A 94 23.21 -17.73 33.37
N SER A 95 23.80 -16.53 33.41
CA SER A 95 23.03 -15.27 33.39
C SER A 95 23.11 -14.48 32.08
N ILE A 96 24.14 -14.69 31.24
CA ILE A 96 24.37 -13.87 30.04
C ILE A 96 24.23 -14.68 28.75
N ALA A 97 24.91 -15.82 28.64
CA ALA A 97 24.87 -16.68 27.46
C ALA A 97 23.45 -17.08 27.01
N PRO A 98 22.48 -17.37 27.91
CA PRO A 98 21.10 -17.67 27.50
C PRO A 98 20.41 -16.48 26.81
N ILE A 99 20.66 -15.24 27.25
CA ILE A 99 20.03 -14.05 26.66
C ILE A 99 20.39 -13.94 25.18
N PHE A 100 21.68 -14.12 24.85
CA PHE A 100 22.16 -14.08 23.46
C PHE A 100 21.73 -15.31 22.66
N ALA A 101 21.68 -16.49 23.28
CA ALA A 101 21.19 -17.70 22.63
C ALA A 101 19.72 -17.55 22.19
N ASP A 102 18.85 -17.04 23.05
CA ASP A 102 17.42 -16.96 22.78
C ASP A 102 17.01 -15.74 21.94
N ASN A 103 17.72 -14.59 22.03
CA ASN A 103 17.30 -13.33 21.39
C ASN A 103 18.22 -12.81 20.26
N CYS A 104 19.42 -13.37 20.08
CA CYS A 104 20.41 -12.82 19.12
C CYS A 104 21.01 -13.87 18.17
N ALA A 105 21.21 -15.10 18.64
CA ALA A 105 22.00 -16.11 17.93
C ALA A 105 21.34 -16.60 16.63
N SER A 106 20.01 -16.50 16.47
CA SER A 106 19.31 -16.84 15.23
C SER A 106 19.73 -15.93 14.06
N CYS A 107 20.03 -14.66 14.34
CA CYS A 107 20.47 -13.67 13.35
C CYS A 107 21.99 -13.53 13.28
N HIS A 108 22.71 -13.62 14.41
CA HIS A 108 24.15 -13.32 14.48
C HIS A 108 25.09 -14.53 14.37
N ASN A 109 24.56 -15.74 14.22
CA ASN A 109 25.36 -16.93 13.90
C ASN A 109 25.53 -17.11 12.37
N ALA A 110 26.53 -17.91 11.98
CA ALA A 110 26.83 -18.18 10.57
C ALA A 110 25.59 -18.53 9.73
N GLY A 111 25.28 -17.70 8.73
CA GLY A 111 24.13 -17.86 7.83
C GLY A 111 22.90 -17.05 8.22
N GLY A 112 22.84 -16.47 9.42
CA GLY A 112 21.78 -15.53 9.80
C GLY A 112 22.00 -14.11 9.26
N PRO A 113 20.94 -13.30 9.11
CA PRO A 113 21.01 -11.97 8.47
C PRO A 113 21.87 -10.95 9.23
N GLY A 114 21.96 -11.03 10.56
CA GLY A 114 22.82 -10.14 11.35
C GLY A 114 24.31 -10.48 11.26
N ALA A 115 24.66 -11.71 10.87
CA ALA A 115 26.03 -12.24 10.90
C ALA A 115 26.96 -11.65 9.85
N VAL A 116 26.44 -11.01 8.79
CA VAL A 116 27.24 -10.28 7.80
C VAL A 116 27.76 -8.95 8.35
N HIS A 117 27.01 -8.33 9.25
CA HIS A 117 27.42 -7.11 9.97
C HIS A 117 28.27 -7.45 11.20
N TRP A 118 27.84 -8.45 11.97
CA TRP A 118 28.47 -8.80 13.25
C TRP A 118 28.16 -10.23 13.66
N ARG A 119 29.20 -11.05 13.82
CA ARG A 119 29.07 -12.45 14.28
C ARG A 119 29.16 -12.52 15.79
N LEU A 120 28.23 -13.23 16.43
CA LEU A 120 28.16 -13.44 17.89
C LEU A 120 28.10 -14.94 18.23
N GLU A 121 28.88 -15.74 17.51
CA GLU A 121 28.75 -17.21 17.47
C GLU A 121 29.40 -17.91 18.67
N GLN A 122 30.37 -17.27 19.32
CA GLN A 122 31.10 -17.78 20.47
C GLN A 122 31.21 -16.74 21.60
N ALA A 123 31.47 -17.22 22.82
CA ALA A 123 31.65 -16.38 24.00
C ALA A 123 32.73 -15.29 23.79
N THR A 124 33.83 -15.58 23.10
CA THR A 124 34.86 -14.57 22.76
C THR A 124 34.34 -13.45 21.87
N ASP A 125 33.40 -13.72 20.96
CA ASP A 125 32.87 -12.71 20.03
C ASP A 125 32.08 -11.65 20.81
N LEU A 126 31.29 -12.10 21.79
CA LEU A 126 30.58 -11.24 22.75
C LEU A 126 31.56 -10.42 23.61
N VAL A 127 32.65 -11.02 24.09
CA VAL A 127 33.66 -10.34 24.91
C VAL A 127 34.41 -9.28 24.12
N ASP A 128 34.82 -9.55 22.88
CA ASP A 128 35.59 -8.60 22.08
C ASP A 128 34.79 -7.34 21.70
N THR A 129 33.46 -7.37 21.88
CA THR A 129 32.55 -6.38 21.32
C THR A 129 31.49 -5.85 22.31
N HIS A 130 31.58 -6.23 23.60
CA HIS A 130 30.59 -5.98 24.64
C HIS A 130 30.12 -4.52 24.81
N GLU A 131 31.01 -3.53 24.62
CA GLU A 131 30.67 -2.10 24.74
C GLU A 131 29.64 -1.68 23.68
N TRP A 132 29.81 -2.15 22.44
CA TRP A 132 28.87 -1.89 21.34
C TRP A 132 27.54 -2.61 21.56
N ILE A 133 27.57 -3.83 22.10
CA ILE A 133 26.34 -4.60 22.40
C ILE A 133 25.54 -3.82 23.42
N THR A 134 26.23 -3.37 24.48
CA THR A 134 25.62 -2.58 25.56
C THR A 134 24.97 -1.32 25.01
N ALA A 135 25.61 -0.61 24.08
CA ALA A 135 25.02 0.56 23.43
C ALA A 135 23.74 0.19 22.67
N ALA A 136 23.78 -0.80 21.78
CA ALA A 136 22.65 -1.19 20.94
C ALA A 136 21.44 -1.72 21.73
N VAL A 137 21.66 -2.49 22.79
CA VAL A 137 20.55 -2.97 23.66
C VAL A 137 20.02 -1.89 24.59
N SER A 138 20.85 -0.93 25.01
CA SER A 138 20.42 0.15 25.91
C SER A 138 19.60 1.23 25.23
N THR A 139 19.68 1.35 23.90
CA THR A 139 18.82 2.24 23.10
C THR A 139 17.56 1.54 22.57
N GLY A 140 17.44 0.22 22.73
CA GLY A 140 16.35 -0.56 22.15
C GLY A 140 16.48 -0.82 20.65
N TYR A 141 17.63 -0.47 20.03
CA TYR A 141 17.87 -0.71 18.60
C TYR A 141 18.05 -2.21 18.28
N MET A 142 18.63 -2.96 19.22
CA MET A 142 18.82 -4.40 19.12
C MET A 142 18.37 -5.10 20.41
N PRO A 143 17.85 -6.34 20.34
CA PRO A 143 17.33 -6.99 19.14
C PRO A 143 16.08 -6.24 18.64
N PRO A 144 15.88 -6.16 17.31
CA PRO A 144 14.91 -5.21 16.76
C PRO A 144 13.50 -5.73 16.94
N TRP A 145 12.72 -5.09 17.81
CA TRP A 145 11.33 -5.44 18.10
C TRP A 145 10.53 -4.17 18.49
N PRO A 146 10.07 -3.38 17.51
CA PRO A 146 9.46 -2.08 17.79
C PRO A 146 8.00 -2.15 18.27
N ALA A 147 7.35 -3.33 18.22
CA ALA A 147 6.00 -3.52 18.76
C ALA A 147 5.98 -3.54 20.30
N SER A 148 5.10 -2.75 20.91
CA SER A 148 4.96 -2.62 22.36
C SER A 148 4.02 -3.65 23.00
N ASP A 149 4.10 -3.76 24.33
CA ASP A 149 3.18 -4.54 25.19
C ASP A 149 1.69 -4.09 25.13
N LEU A 150 1.36 -3.01 24.40
CA LEU A 150 -0.03 -2.64 24.10
C LEU A 150 -0.62 -3.43 22.92
N SER A 151 0.23 -4.07 22.11
CA SER A 151 -0.15 -4.90 20.97
C SER A 151 -0.79 -6.22 21.40
N LEU A 152 -1.15 -7.06 20.43
CA LEU A 152 -1.38 -8.48 20.69
C LEU A 152 -0.08 -9.16 21.15
N ILE A 153 -0.20 -10.27 21.88
CA ILE A 153 0.95 -11.12 22.19
C ILE A 153 1.32 -11.89 20.93
N PHE A 154 2.48 -11.60 20.34
CA PHE A 154 2.95 -12.21 19.11
C PHE A 154 3.90 -13.40 19.34
N HIS A 155 3.99 -14.27 18.34
CA HIS A 155 5.05 -15.26 18.21
C HIS A 155 6.41 -14.56 18.00
N ASP A 156 7.50 -15.29 18.32
CA ASP A 156 8.89 -14.87 18.04
C ASP A 156 9.27 -13.48 18.57
N ASN A 157 8.63 -13.08 19.67
CA ASN A 157 8.99 -11.88 20.41
C ASN A 157 10.41 -12.01 20.96
N ARG A 158 11.32 -11.27 20.32
CA ARG A 158 12.75 -11.20 20.62
C ARG A 158 13.13 -10.07 21.59
N SER A 159 12.16 -9.30 22.10
CA SER A 159 12.44 -8.12 22.93
C SER A 159 13.13 -8.50 24.25
N LEU A 160 14.17 -7.75 24.63
CA LEU A 160 14.85 -7.94 25.91
C LEU A 160 14.07 -7.31 27.07
N ARG A 161 14.00 -8.02 28.20
CA ARG A 161 13.47 -7.48 29.44
C ARG A 161 14.44 -6.47 30.05
N SER A 162 13.92 -5.54 30.85
CA SER A 162 14.74 -4.53 31.53
C SER A 162 15.85 -5.13 32.39
N ASP A 163 15.61 -6.27 33.04
CA ASP A 163 16.60 -6.95 33.89
C ASP A 163 17.63 -7.77 33.09
N GLU A 164 17.30 -8.21 31.88
CA GLU A 164 18.27 -8.78 30.93
C GLU A 164 19.21 -7.68 30.39
N ILE A 165 18.68 -6.51 30.08
CA ILE A 165 19.47 -5.32 29.70
C ILE A 165 20.38 -4.90 30.86
N GLU A 166 19.86 -4.83 32.10
CA GLU A 166 20.66 -4.54 33.29
C GLU A 166 21.76 -5.60 33.54
N ALA A 167 21.48 -6.89 33.29
CA ALA A 167 22.47 -7.95 33.40
C ALA A 167 23.59 -7.82 32.35
N ILE A 168 23.25 -7.53 31.08
CA ILE A 168 24.23 -7.25 30.02
C ILE A 168 25.09 -6.03 30.38
N GLN A 169 24.47 -4.93 30.83
CA GLN A 169 25.18 -3.73 31.30
C GLN A 169 26.12 -4.03 32.47
N ALA A 170 25.70 -4.84 33.43
CA ALA A 170 26.52 -5.21 34.59
C ALA A 170 27.72 -6.10 34.20
N TRP A 171 27.50 -7.10 33.34
CA TRP A 171 28.56 -7.96 32.81
C TRP A 171 29.57 -7.17 31.98
N SER A 172 29.08 -6.33 31.08
CA SER A 172 29.89 -5.41 30.26
C SER A 172 30.70 -4.45 31.14
N GLY A 173 30.08 -3.82 32.14
CA GLY A 173 30.72 -2.92 33.09
C GLY A 173 31.74 -3.60 34.02
N ALA A 174 31.66 -4.92 34.21
CA ALA A 174 32.67 -5.73 34.89
C ALA A 174 33.89 -6.07 34.00
N GLY A 175 33.88 -5.67 32.72
CA GLY A 175 34.91 -6.00 31.73
C GLY A 175 34.67 -7.33 31.02
N ALA A 176 33.39 -7.71 30.84
CA ALA A 176 32.94 -8.90 30.12
C ALA A 176 33.63 -10.22 30.54
N PRO A 177 33.68 -10.56 31.85
CA PRO A 177 34.34 -11.80 32.30
C PRO A 177 33.58 -13.05 31.83
N LEU A 178 34.33 -14.14 31.59
CA LEU A 178 33.79 -15.47 31.28
C LEU A 178 34.11 -16.47 32.39
N ASP A 179 33.12 -17.30 32.74
CA ASP A 179 33.25 -18.51 33.56
C ASP A 179 33.26 -19.81 32.72
N VAL A 180 33.03 -19.67 31.41
CA VAL A 180 33.10 -20.73 30.38
C VAL A 180 34.39 -20.62 29.55
N ALA A 181 34.58 -21.50 28.57
CA ALA A 181 35.70 -21.39 27.63
C ALA A 181 35.41 -20.36 26.53
N ASP A 182 36.44 -19.65 26.07
CA ASP A 182 36.35 -18.62 25.02
C ASP A 182 35.66 -19.13 23.74
N THR A 183 35.84 -20.41 23.42
CA THR A 183 35.24 -21.11 22.26
C THR A 183 33.89 -21.78 22.57
N THR A 184 33.22 -21.41 23.65
CA THR A 184 31.86 -21.90 23.94
C THR A 184 30.90 -21.25 22.94
N LEU A 185 30.22 -22.07 22.14
CA LEU A 185 29.26 -21.63 21.14
C LEU A 185 28.00 -21.05 21.80
N ILE A 186 27.52 -19.93 21.26
CA ILE A 186 26.24 -19.31 21.60
C ILE A 186 25.27 -19.72 20.51
N SER A 187 24.61 -20.86 20.71
CA SER A 187 23.72 -21.45 19.70
C SER A 187 22.27 -21.08 19.97
N SER A 188 21.57 -20.62 18.93
CA SER A 188 20.12 -20.44 18.97
C SER A 188 19.41 -21.73 19.39
N SER A 189 18.40 -21.60 20.24
CA SER A 189 17.52 -22.70 20.65
C SER A 189 16.58 -23.15 19.50
N THR A 190 16.34 -22.28 18.51
CA THR A 190 15.56 -22.56 17.29
C THR A 190 16.41 -22.76 16.03
N GLY A 191 17.70 -22.39 16.06
CA GLY A 191 18.60 -22.38 14.91
C GLY A 191 18.67 -21.03 14.19
N VAL A 192 19.21 -21.03 12.96
CA VAL A 192 19.02 -19.93 12.00
C VAL A 192 17.66 -20.16 11.34
N VAL A 193 16.79 -19.15 11.33
CA VAL A 193 15.45 -19.26 10.76
C VAL A 193 15.56 -19.13 9.23
N ALA A 194 15.17 -20.18 8.52
CA ALA A 194 15.11 -20.25 7.06
C ALA A 194 13.96 -21.22 6.69
N LEU A 195 13.29 -20.98 5.57
CA LEU A 195 12.20 -21.84 5.10
C LEU A 195 12.76 -23.20 4.65
N ASP A 196 12.12 -24.29 5.08
CA ASP A 196 12.34 -25.63 4.50
C ASP A 196 11.59 -25.72 3.17
N ALA A 197 12.16 -25.08 2.14
CA ALA A 197 11.48 -24.80 0.88
C ALA A 197 11.54 -25.97 -0.11
N ASP A 198 10.41 -26.24 -0.75
CA ASP A 198 10.28 -27.20 -1.87
C ASP A 198 11.01 -26.70 -3.13
N VAL A 199 10.97 -25.39 -3.39
CA VAL A 199 11.54 -24.77 -4.59
C VAL A 199 12.07 -23.37 -4.30
N GLU A 200 13.12 -22.98 -5.02
CA GLU A 200 13.63 -21.61 -5.08
C GLU A 200 13.61 -21.15 -6.54
N ILE A 201 12.97 -20.02 -6.81
CA ILE A 201 12.82 -19.44 -8.15
C ILE A 201 13.43 -18.04 -8.22
N GLY A 202 14.08 -17.74 -9.34
CA GLY A 202 14.61 -16.42 -9.65
C GLY A 202 13.76 -15.68 -10.69
N PRO A 203 14.05 -14.40 -10.96
CA PRO A 203 13.33 -13.64 -11.97
C PRO A 203 13.67 -14.17 -13.37
N LEU A 204 12.75 -14.02 -14.31
CA LEU A 204 12.96 -14.38 -15.72
C LEU A 204 14.18 -13.69 -16.33
N GLU A 205 14.38 -12.43 -15.96
CA GLU A 205 15.49 -11.59 -16.37
C GLU A 205 16.11 -10.94 -15.13
N PRO A 206 17.44 -10.78 -15.07
CA PRO A 206 18.06 -10.01 -14.00
C PRO A 206 17.68 -8.53 -14.10
N PHE A 207 17.80 -7.78 -13.01
CA PHE A 207 17.74 -6.34 -13.07
C PHE A 207 19.15 -5.72 -13.16
N GLN A 208 19.36 -4.78 -14.08
CA GLN A 208 20.55 -3.94 -14.15
C GLN A 208 20.20 -2.49 -13.80
N GLY A 209 20.39 -2.13 -12.53
CA GLY A 209 20.15 -0.77 -12.03
C GLY A 209 21.18 0.29 -12.48
N SER A 210 21.00 1.53 -12.00
CA SER A 210 21.84 2.67 -12.34
C SER A 210 21.92 3.68 -11.21
N THR A 211 23.13 4.04 -10.77
CA THR A 211 23.37 5.09 -9.75
C THR A 211 23.00 6.52 -10.19
N ALA A 212 22.43 6.69 -11.39
CA ALA A 212 21.78 7.93 -11.82
C ALA A 212 20.35 8.07 -11.24
N VAL A 213 19.75 6.97 -10.78
CA VAL A 213 18.47 6.92 -10.08
C VAL A 213 18.79 6.50 -8.64
N ALA A 214 18.47 7.36 -7.66
CA ALA A 214 18.80 7.06 -6.26
C ALA A 214 17.91 5.97 -5.66
N ASP A 215 16.62 6.02 -6.00
CA ASP A 215 15.57 5.09 -5.56
C ASP A 215 14.89 4.56 -6.83
N ASP A 216 14.99 3.27 -7.12
CA ASP A 216 14.33 2.64 -8.27
C ASP A 216 13.41 1.51 -7.80
N TYR A 217 12.13 1.59 -8.17
CA TYR A 217 11.12 0.59 -7.86
C TYR A 217 10.89 -0.26 -9.10
N ARG A 218 11.41 -1.49 -9.08
CA ARG A 218 11.46 -2.36 -10.26
C ARG A 218 10.67 -3.63 -10.05
N CYS A 219 9.73 -3.91 -10.95
CA CYS A 219 8.93 -5.12 -10.95
C CYS A 219 9.56 -6.20 -11.83
N LEU A 220 9.79 -7.37 -11.25
CA LEU A 220 10.37 -8.53 -11.91
C LEU A 220 9.38 -9.71 -11.90
N ILE A 221 9.36 -10.49 -12.98
CA ILE A 221 8.45 -11.63 -13.18
C ILE A 221 9.13 -12.92 -12.71
N TYR A 222 8.43 -13.70 -11.88
CA TYR A 222 8.84 -15.00 -11.37
C TYR A 222 7.77 -16.04 -11.77
N GLU A 223 8.15 -16.99 -12.63
CA GLU A 223 7.25 -18.07 -13.06
C GLU A 223 7.18 -19.18 -12.00
N LEU A 224 5.97 -19.66 -11.74
CA LEU A 224 5.73 -20.74 -10.76
C LEU A 224 5.80 -22.15 -11.37
N ASP A 225 5.64 -22.27 -12.69
CA ASP A 225 5.68 -23.53 -13.46
C ASP A 225 4.83 -24.67 -12.85
N ILE A 226 3.60 -24.36 -12.40
CA ILE A 226 2.64 -25.35 -11.87
C ILE A 226 1.60 -25.81 -12.91
N ASP A 227 1.42 -27.13 -13.03
CA ASP A 227 0.46 -27.78 -13.95
C ASP A 227 -0.95 -27.99 -13.32
N GLU A 228 -1.08 -27.87 -12.01
CA GLU A 228 -2.32 -28.05 -11.24
C GLU A 228 -2.38 -27.07 -10.07
N SER A 229 -3.59 -26.69 -9.62
CA SER A 229 -3.74 -25.71 -8.52
C SER A 229 -3.08 -26.23 -7.24
N ARG A 230 -2.33 -25.36 -6.57
CA ARG A 230 -1.54 -25.68 -5.36
C ARG A 230 -1.80 -24.65 -4.27
N TRP A 231 -1.55 -25.05 -3.04
CA TRP A 231 -1.60 -24.17 -1.88
C TRP A 231 -0.18 -23.84 -1.42
N LEU A 232 0.17 -22.56 -1.40
CA LEU A 232 1.42 -22.06 -0.85
C LEU A 232 1.27 -21.99 0.69
N SER A 233 2.09 -22.75 1.42
CA SER A 233 2.13 -22.78 2.89
C SER A 233 3.17 -21.83 3.48
N GLY A 234 4.20 -21.45 2.73
CA GLY A 234 5.20 -20.49 3.18
C GLY A 234 6.08 -19.93 2.07
N PHE A 235 6.77 -18.83 2.37
CA PHE A 235 7.70 -18.17 1.46
C PHE A 235 8.83 -17.41 2.17
N GLU A 236 9.96 -17.27 1.50
CA GLU A 236 11.12 -16.49 1.95
C GLU A 236 11.73 -15.76 0.74
N PHE A 237 11.78 -14.43 0.78
CA PHE A 237 12.54 -13.63 -0.19
C PHE A 237 14.02 -13.62 0.19
N VAL A 238 14.88 -13.81 -0.80
CA VAL A 238 16.33 -13.91 -0.62
C VAL A 238 17.01 -12.86 -1.52
N PRO A 239 17.50 -11.74 -0.96
CA PRO A 239 18.21 -10.72 -1.73
C PRO A 239 19.55 -11.26 -2.25
N ASP A 240 19.83 -11.03 -3.55
CA ASP A 240 21.15 -11.33 -4.14
C ASP A 240 22.14 -10.20 -3.84
N GLN A 241 21.74 -8.95 -4.06
CA GLN A 241 22.55 -7.76 -3.79
C GLN A 241 22.12 -7.04 -2.50
N THR A 242 22.44 -7.61 -1.33
CA THR A 242 22.09 -7.09 0.01
C THR A 242 22.50 -5.64 0.31
N GLN A 243 23.41 -5.07 -0.50
CA GLN A 243 23.92 -3.71 -0.37
C GLN A 243 23.15 -2.66 -1.18
N ILE A 244 22.16 -3.06 -1.99
CA ILE A 244 21.29 -2.16 -2.76
C ILE A 244 19.79 -2.53 -2.66
N VAL A 245 19.45 -3.80 -2.39
CA VAL A 245 18.06 -4.24 -2.19
C VAL A 245 17.58 -3.70 -0.84
N HIS A 246 16.72 -2.68 -0.88
CA HIS A 246 16.23 -1.98 0.31
C HIS A 246 14.95 -2.61 0.86
N HIS A 247 13.96 -2.91 0.01
CA HIS A 247 12.80 -3.73 0.37
C HIS A 247 12.23 -4.46 -0.85
N ALA A 248 11.38 -5.46 -0.62
CA ALA A 248 10.66 -6.17 -1.66
C ALA A 248 9.18 -6.34 -1.30
N ILE A 249 8.31 -6.19 -2.30
CA ILE A 249 6.86 -6.29 -2.20
C ILE A 249 6.39 -7.29 -3.27
N GLY A 250 5.71 -8.35 -2.85
CA GLY A 250 5.31 -9.44 -3.75
C GLY A 250 3.81 -9.50 -3.98
N TYR A 251 3.44 -9.63 -5.25
CA TYR A 251 2.09 -9.75 -5.76
C TYR A 251 1.91 -11.11 -6.45
N LEU A 252 0.86 -11.84 -6.11
CA LEU A 252 0.43 -13.02 -6.86
C LEU A 252 -0.51 -12.53 -7.97
N ALA A 253 -0.06 -12.63 -9.22
CA ALA A 253 -0.76 -12.11 -10.38
C ALA A 253 -1.42 -13.24 -11.18
N PRO A 254 -2.69 -13.11 -11.60
CA PRO A 254 -3.39 -14.15 -12.32
C PRO A 254 -2.83 -14.30 -13.73
N GLY A 255 -2.80 -15.52 -14.26
CA GLY A 255 -2.27 -15.79 -15.62
C GLY A 255 -2.91 -14.98 -16.75
N SER A 256 -4.11 -14.41 -16.54
CA SER A 256 -4.80 -13.51 -17.47
C SER A 256 -4.06 -12.21 -17.77
N VAL A 257 -3.19 -11.72 -16.88
CA VAL A 257 -2.41 -10.47 -17.06
C VAL A 257 -0.93 -10.73 -17.43
N ARG A 258 -0.55 -11.99 -17.67
CA ARG A 258 0.84 -12.39 -17.95
C ARG A 258 1.43 -11.76 -19.21
N GLU A 259 0.63 -11.61 -20.27
CA GLU A 259 1.06 -10.92 -21.51
C GLU A 259 1.24 -9.41 -21.29
N ASP A 260 0.42 -8.80 -20.43
CA ASP A 260 0.51 -7.37 -20.10
C ASP A 260 1.75 -7.09 -19.23
N ALA A 261 2.10 -8.00 -18.32
CA ALA A 261 3.36 -7.99 -17.57
C ALA A 261 4.58 -8.13 -18.49
N GLN A 262 4.55 -9.04 -19.48
CA GLN A 262 5.63 -9.15 -20.46
C GLN A 262 5.80 -7.85 -21.25
N ARG A 263 4.70 -7.30 -21.75
CA ARG A 263 4.70 -6.05 -22.52
C ARG A 263 5.27 -4.87 -21.72
N LEU A 264 5.10 -4.85 -20.40
CA LEU A 264 5.75 -3.85 -19.53
C LEU A 264 7.25 -4.15 -19.38
N SER A 265 7.62 -5.41 -19.14
CA SER A 265 9.02 -5.83 -19.04
C SER A 265 9.84 -5.56 -20.32
N ASP A 266 9.17 -5.62 -21.48
CA ASP A 266 9.78 -5.36 -22.80
C ASP A 266 9.88 -3.84 -23.13
N GLU A 267 9.49 -2.92 -22.23
CA GLU A 267 9.56 -1.47 -22.48
C GLU A 267 11.01 -0.91 -22.41
N ASP A 268 11.94 -1.59 -21.74
CA ASP A 268 13.39 -1.29 -21.75
C ASP A 268 14.28 -2.56 -21.60
N ASP A 269 15.59 -2.43 -21.86
CA ASP A 269 16.56 -3.56 -21.80
C ASP A 269 17.20 -3.77 -20.39
N LEU A 270 16.65 -3.19 -19.32
CA LEU A 270 17.21 -3.29 -17.95
C LEU A 270 16.67 -4.50 -17.15
N GLY A 271 15.64 -5.18 -17.67
CA GLY A 271 14.95 -6.33 -17.06
C GLY A 271 13.83 -5.92 -16.11
N GLY A 272 12.63 -6.49 -16.27
CA GLY A 272 11.43 -6.02 -15.57
C GLY A 272 10.95 -4.64 -16.04
N TRP A 273 10.17 -3.94 -15.22
CA TRP A 273 9.71 -2.57 -15.51
C TRP A 273 9.71 -1.67 -14.27
N SER A 274 9.78 -0.34 -14.46
CA SER A 274 9.61 0.60 -13.35
C SER A 274 8.15 0.65 -12.89
N CYS A 275 7.90 0.46 -11.60
CA CYS A 275 6.56 0.24 -11.04
C CYS A 275 6.36 0.95 -9.69
N TYR A 276 6.19 2.26 -9.76
CA TYR A 276 5.66 3.05 -8.65
C TYR A 276 4.13 2.82 -8.52
N GLY A 277 3.62 2.73 -7.28
CA GLY A 277 2.21 2.57 -6.92
C GLY A 277 1.76 1.12 -6.72
N GLY A 278 2.67 0.16 -6.86
CA GLY A 278 2.42 -1.27 -6.82
C GLY A 278 2.94 -1.95 -8.09
N SER A 279 2.38 -3.10 -8.48
CA SER A 279 2.86 -3.85 -9.66
C SER A 279 2.74 -3.07 -10.99
N GLY A 280 1.86 -2.08 -11.08
CA GLY A 280 1.50 -1.41 -12.34
C GLY A 280 0.65 -2.27 -13.28
N LEU A 281 0.25 -3.48 -12.84
CA LEU A 281 -0.70 -4.32 -13.57
C LEU A 281 -2.12 -3.75 -13.45
N ARG A 282 -2.97 -4.12 -14.41
CA ARG A 282 -4.25 -3.44 -14.65
C ARG A 282 -5.42 -4.00 -13.85
N SER A 283 -5.30 -5.21 -13.32
CA SER A 283 -6.26 -5.81 -12.39
C SER A 283 -5.76 -7.17 -11.88
N GLY A 284 -6.33 -7.59 -10.74
CA GLY A 284 -6.37 -8.98 -10.31
C GLY A 284 -5.19 -9.49 -9.48
N ASP A 285 -4.08 -8.76 -9.40
CA ASP A 285 -2.92 -9.17 -8.60
C ASP A 285 -3.07 -8.82 -7.12
N ALA A 286 -2.69 -9.76 -6.26
CA ALA A 286 -2.91 -9.69 -4.81
C ALA A 286 -1.58 -9.55 -4.05
N LEU A 287 -1.44 -8.48 -3.27
CA LEU A 287 -0.32 -8.29 -2.34
C LEU A 287 -0.29 -9.42 -1.30
N PHE A 288 0.84 -10.14 -1.22
CA PHE A 288 1.02 -11.22 -0.25
C PHE A 288 2.34 -11.14 0.54
N LEU A 289 3.35 -10.48 -0.01
CA LEU A 289 4.68 -10.38 0.60
C LEU A 289 5.05 -8.92 0.81
N GLY A 290 5.54 -8.62 2.01
CA GLY A 290 6.33 -7.42 2.31
C GLY A 290 7.58 -7.87 3.05
N TRP A 291 8.74 -7.48 2.54
CA TRP A 291 10.05 -7.85 3.08
C TRP A 291 10.95 -6.62 3.20
N ALA A 292 11.63 -6.51 4.34
CA ALA A 292 12.72 -5.58 4.59
C ALA A 292 13.87 -6.36 5.27
N PRO A 293 15.11 -5.84 5.30
CA PRO A 293 16.23 -6.49 5.96
C PRO A 293 15.92 -6.95 7.39
N GLY A 294 16.11 -8.25 7.64
CA GLY A 294 15.81 -8.88 8.94
C GLY A 294 14.39 -9.45 9.08
N GLN A 295 13.47 -9.23 8.12
CA GLN A 295 12.21 -9.96 8.06
C GLN A 295 12.50 -11.47 7.89
N LEU A 296 11.90 -12.28 8.77
CA LEU A 296 12.02 -13.74 8.76
C LEU A 296 11.12 -14.36 7.67
N PRO A 297 11.35 -15.62 7.27
CA PRO A 297 10.40 -16.39 6.46
C PRO A 297 8.96 -16.30 6.96
N THR A 298 8.00 -16.36 6.05
CA THR A 298 6.58 -16.52 6.38
C THR A 298 6.20 -17.99 6.29
N GLU A 299 5.72 -18.56 7.40
CA GLU A 299 5.04 -19.85 7.45
C GLU A 299 3.58 -19.61 7.89
N PHE A 300 2.62 -20.09 7.10
CA PHE A 300 1.21 -19.98 7.45
C PHE A 300 0.80 -21.05 8.48
N PRO A 301 -0.21 -20.78 9.35
CA PRO A 301 -0.65 -21.75 10.35
C PRO A 301 -1.20 -23.04 9.73
N ASP A 302 -0.94 -24.17 10.40
CA ASP A 302 -1.51 -25.49 10.10
C ASP A 302 -2.96 -25.41 9.59
N GLY A 303 -3.19 -25.91 8.38
CA GLY A 303 -4.51 -25.95 7.75
C GLY A 303 -4.90 -24.69 6.97
N ALA A 304 -3.98 -23.75 6.74
CA ALA A 304 -4.19 -22.58 5.89
C ALA A 304 -3.10 -22.43 4.81
N GLY A 305 -3.39 -21.66 3.76
CA GLY A 305 -2.42 -21.30 2.71
C GLY A 305 -3.01 -20.32 1.69
N MET A 306 -2.20 -19.89 0.73
CA MET A 306 -2.69 -19.13 -0.44
C MET A 306 -2.94 -20.07 -1.62
N LEU A 307 -4.08 -19.93 -2.30
CA LEU A 307 -4.35 -20.70 -3.52
C LEU A 307 -3.57 -20.08 -4.69
N VAL A 308 -2.92 -20.93 -5.48
CA VAL A 308 -2.23 -20.59 -6.72
C VAL A 308 -2.81 -21.46 -7.84
N GLU A 309 -3.27 -20.86 -8.93
CA GLU A 309 -3.80 -21.57 -10.09
C GLU A 309 -2.77 -21.74 -11.22
N PRO A 310 -2.93 -22.73 -12.12
CA PRO A 310 -2.04 -22.92 -13.26
C PRO A 310 -1.98 -21.70 -14.18
N GLY A 311 -0.77 -21.14 -14.34
CA GLY A 311 -0.51 -19.93 -15.12
C GLY A 311 -0.43 -18.65 -14.29
N ASP A 312 -0.75 -18.70 -13.00
CA ASP A 312 -0.43 -17.60 -12.08
C ASP A 312 1.09 -17.45 -11.92
N PHE A 313 1.51 -16.21 -11.67
CA PHE A 313 2.92 -15.85 -11.56
C PHE A 313 3.13 -14.85 -10.44
N ILE A 314 4.35 -14.76 -9.92
CA ILE A 314 4.70 -13.76 -8.91
C ILE A 314 5.31 -12.54 -9.61
N VAL A 315 4.89 -11.34 -9.21
CA VAL A 315 5.61 -10.10 -9.46
C VAL A 315 6.24 -9.66 -8.16
N LEU A 316 7.57 -9.53 -8.11
CA LEU A 316 8.24 -8.83 -7.02
C LEU A 316 8.60 -7.42 -7.48
N GLN A 317 7.97 -6.42 -6.86
CA GLN A 317 8.44 -5.05 -6.84
C GLN A 317 9.60 -4.98 -5.85
N ILE A 318 10.81 -4.74 -6.33
CA ILE A 318 12.00 -4.56 -5.49
C ILE A 318 12.37 -3.08 -5.54
N HIS A 319 12.48 -2.45 -4.36
CA HIS A 319 13.03 -1.12 -4.20
C HIS A 319 14.54 -1.22 -4.03
N TYR A 320 15.27 -0.66 -4.98
CA TYR A 320 16.72 -0.54 -4.93
C TYR A 320 17.10 0.88 -4.53
N HIS A 321 17.99 1.00 -3.54
CA HIS A 321 18.61 2.26 -3.15
C HIS A 321 20.10 2.23 -3.55
N PHE A 322 20.54 3.24 -4.31
CA PHE A 322 21.87 3.29 -4.92
C PHE A 322 22.77 4.38 -4.31
N ASP A 323 23.15 4.21 -3.04
CA ASP A 323 24.20 5.03 -2.37
C ASP A 323 25.64 4.51 -2.64
N THR A 324 25.74 3.36 -3.32
CA THR A 324 26.98 2.65 -3.64
C THR A 324 27.74 3.27 -4.82
N ALA A 325 29.00 2.83 -5.02
CA ALA A 325 29.85 3.32 -6.12
C ALA A 325 29.45 2.78 -7.50
N ASP A 326 28.68 1.70 -7.53
CA ASP A 326 28.22 0.96 -8.70
C ASP A 326 26.87 0.29 -8.42
N ALA A 327 26.09 0.09 -9.49
CA ALA A 327 24.82 -0.64 -9.46
C ALA A 327 25.05 -2.03 -10.06
N PRO A 328 25.31 -3.07 -9.25
CA PRO A 328 25.46 -4.45 -9.75
C PRO A 328 24.15 -4.99 -10.34
N GLU A 329 24.29 -5.99 -11.22
CA GLU A 329 23.17 -6.82 -11.67
C GLU A 329 22.61 -7.60 -10.47
N ASP A 330 21.28 -7.57 -10.26
CA ASP A 330 20.59 -8.29 -9.19
C ASP A 330 19.76 -9.46 -9.71
N ARG A 331 19.78 -10.56 -8.95
CA ARG A 331 19.04 -11.80 -9.22
C ARG A 331 18.34 -12.33 -7.97
N SER A 332 17.81 -11.46 -7.12
CA SER A 332 17.12 -11.84 -5.88
C SER A 332 16.07 -12.91 -6.12
N THR A 333 16.00 -13.93 -5.27
CA THR A 333 15.14 -15.11 -5.44
C THR A 333 14.00 -15.13 -4.43
N ILE A 334 13.01 -15.99 -4.68
CA ILE A 334 11.99 -16.36 -3.70
C ILE A 334 11.94 -17.87 -3.55
N LYS A 335 12.01 -18.32 -2.30
CA LYS A 335 11.77 -19.70 -1.88
C LYS A 335 10.30 -19.88 -1.56
N LEU A 336 9.75 -21.03 -1.92
CA LEU A 336 8.34 -21.37 -1.76
C LEU A 336 8.21 -22.77 -1.15
N ASP A 337 7.28 -22.90 -0.20
CA ASP A 337 6.86 -24.17 0.39
C ASP A 337 5.39 -24.46 0.00
N TRP A 338 5.12 -25.70 -0.41
CA TRP A 338 3.81 -26.13 -0.89
C TRP A 338 3.15 -27.10 0.09
N ALA A 339 1.87 -26.85 0.41
CA ALA A 339 1.17 -27.66 1.37
C ALA A 339 0.81 -29.06 0.83
N ASP A 340 0.99 -30.10 1.65
CA ASP A 340 0.54 -31.47 1.40
C ASP A 340 -1.00 -31.62 1.24
N GLY A 341 -1.77 -30.59 1.61
CA GLY A 341 -3.24 -30.59 1.68
C GLY A 341 -3.92 -29.87 0.51
N GLN A 342 -5.14 -30.31 0.16
CA GLN A 342 -5.96 -29.68 -0.89
C GLN A 342 -7.17 -28.90 -0.34
N ASP A 343 -7.61 -29.20 0.89
CA ASP A 343 -8.70 -28.51 1.59
C ASP A 343 -8.08 -27.65 2.71
N LEU A 344 -7.70 -26.41 2.39
CA LEU A 344 -7.01 -25.47 3.31
C LEU A 344 -7.79 -24.17 3.41
N ASP A 345 -7.73 -23.52 4.57
CA ASP A 345 -8.34 -22.21 4.80
C ASP A 345 -7.55 -21.12 4.05
N GLU A 346 -8.24 -20.33 3.23
CA GLU A 346 -7.60 -19.36 2.33
C GLU A 346 -7.03 -18.17 3.11
N ILE A 347 -5.74 -17.91 2.94
CA ILE A 347 -5.07 -16.70 3.40
C ILE A 347 -5.39 -15.56 2.44
N VAL A 348 -5.97 -14.48 2.97
CA VAL A 348 -6.17 -13.24 2.22
C VAL A 348 -5.73 -12.03 3.04
N THR A 349 -4.89 -11.22 2.42
CA THR A 349 -4.36 -9.96 2.96
C THR A 349 -5.25 -8.79 2.58
N GLU A 350 -5.57 -7.91 3.53
CA GLU A 350 -6.29 -6.65 3.30
C GLU A 350 -5.43 -5.47 3.73
N THR A 351 -5.32 -4.45 2.86
CA THR A 351 -4.55 -3.22 3.11
C THR A 351 -5.47 -2.12 3.62
N TYR A 352 -5.02 -1.45 4.68
CA TYR A 352 -5.67 -0.35 5.37
C TYR A 352 -4.80 0.90 5.20
N LEU A 353 -5.32 1.94 4.53
CA LEU A 353 -4.60 3.17 4.20
C LEU A 353 -4.96 4.31 5.17
N GLY A 354 -4.00 5.18 5.48
CA GLY A 354 -4.21 6.40 6.24
C GLY A 354 -3.61 7.62 5.53
N PRO A 355 -4.19 8.83 5.68
CA PRO A 355 -3.65 10.03 5.05
C PRO A 355 -2.21 10.30 5.50
N ALA A 356 -1.32 10.67 4.58
CA ALA A 356 -0.05 11.30 4.93
C ALA A 356 -0.08 12.72 4.36
N GLU A 357 -0.15 13.71 5.26
CA GLU A 357 -0.27 15.14 4.95
C GLU A 357 0.51 15.89 6.04
N ILE A 358 1.77 16.22 5.76
CA ILE A 358 2.75 16.73 6.72
C ILE A 358 3.28 18.09 6.21
N PRO A 359 2.72 19.23 6.67
CA PRO A 359 3.17 20.55 6.23
C PRO A 359 4.60 20.84 6.66
N CYS A 360 5.23 21.83 6.00
CA CYS A 360 6.45 22.46 6.52
C CYS A 360 6.22 23.06 7.92
N THR A 361 7.27 23.10 8.73
CA THR A 361 7.24 23.85 9.98
C THR A 361 7.12 25.36 9.74
N ALA A 362 6.71 26.10 10.77
CA ALA A 362 6.61 27.56 10.71
C ALA A 362 7.97 28.29 10.49
N GLU A 363 9.10 27.58 10.60
CA GLU A 363 10.45 28.10 10.33
C GLU A 363 10.99 27.71 8.94
N GLU A 364 10.43 26.66 8.33
CA GLU A 364 10.79 26.19 6.99
C GLU A 364 10.21 27.08 5.90
N THR A 365 11.00 27.36 4.86
CA THR A 365 10.55 28.13 3.70
C THR A 365 11.17 27.57 2.42
N GLY A 366 10.35 27.43 1.39
CA GLY A 366 10.73 26.89 0.09
C GLY A 366 9.50 26.80 -0.83
N PRO A 367 9.68 26.71 -2.16
CA PRO A 367 8.58 26.50 -3.10
C PRO A 367 7.83 25.18 -2.83
N LEU A 368 8.54 24.13 -2.41
CA LEU A 368 7.94 22.84 -2.09
C LEU A 368 7.16 22.82 -0.77
N CYS A 369 7.20 23.88 0.05
CA CYS A 369 6.31 24.00 1.22
C CYS A 369 4.85 24.30 0.84
N ASP A 370 4.59 24.67 -0.42
CA ASP A 370 3.26 24.70 -1.00
C ASP A 370 2.84 23.28 -1.43
N ARG A 371 1.66 22.83 -0.98
CA ARG A 371 1.19 21.47 -1.22
C ARG A 371 0.97 21.18 -2.71
N ASP A 372 0.43 22.13 -3.47
CA ASP A 372 0.12 21.90 -4.89
C ASP A 372 1.41 21.79 -5.70
N VAL A 373 2.45 22.53 -5.32
CA VAL A 373 3.80 22.42 -5.91
C VAL A 373 4.46 21.09 -5.53
N ALA A 374 4.35 20.65 -4.27
CA ALA A 374 4.86 19.35 -3.82
C ALA A 374 4.17 18.18 -4.54
N LEU A 375 2.83 18.26 -4.69
CA LEU A 375 2.02 17.27 -5.39
C LEU A 375 2.35 17.20 -6.88
N ALA A 376 2.53 18.35 -7.55
CA ALA A 376 2.96 18.39 -8.94
C ALA A 376 4.36 17.75 -9.13
N ARG A 377 5.31 18.00 -8.23
CA ARG A 377 6.63 17.35 -8.22
C ARG A 377 6.51 15.84 -8.01
N ALA A 378 5.67 15.39 -7.10
CA ALA A 378 5.46 13.96 -6.83
C ALA A 378 4.88 13.25 -8.07
N TYR A 379 3.87 13.84 -8.72
CA TYR A 379 3.31 13.31 -9.98
C TYR A 379 4.33 13.34 -11.14
N GLU A 380 5.21 14.34 -11.22
CA GLU A 380 6.30 14.38 -12.22
C GLU A 380 7.31 13.25 -12.00
N ARG A 381 7.59 12.87 -10.75
CA ARG A 381 8.61 11.85 -10.40
C ARG A 381 8.08 10.41 -10.40
N TYR A 382 6.89 10.16 -9.85
CA TYR A 382 6.34 8.81 -9.62
C TYR A 382 5.08 8.49 -10.44
N GLY A 383 4.58 9.47 -11.22
CA GLY A 383 3.31 9.36 -11.92
C GLY A 383 2.10 9.34 -10.99
N VAL A 384 0.91 9.12 -11.56
CA VAL A 384 -0.36 9.14 -10.80
C VAL A 384 -0.61 7.89 -9.95
N GLN A 385 0.16 6.82 -10.14
CA GLN A 385 0.01 5.57 -9.38
C GLN A 385 0.82 5.63 -8.07
N GLY A 386 2.05 6.15 -8.11
CA GLY A 386 2.90 6.35 -6.93
C GLY A 386 2.56 7.55 -6.05
N VAL A 387 1.37 8.14 -6.21
CA VAL A 387 0.89 9.32 -5.47
C VAL A 387 -0.61 9.20 -5.20
N GLN A 388 -0.97 8.60 -4.06
CA GLN A 388 -2.35 8.32 -3.66
C GLN A 388 -2.95 9.32 -2.65
N ALA A 389 -2.26 10.40 -2.29
CA ALA A 389 -2.66 11.35 -1.23
C ALA A 389 -4.14 11.81 -1.34
N ASP A 390 -4.56 12.35 -2.48
CA ASP A 390 -5.93 12.84 -2.67
C ASP A 390 -7.00 11.72 -2.67
N PHE A 391 -6.62 10.50 -3.09
CA PHE A 391 -7.50 9.33 -3.02
C PHE A 391 -7.71 8.90 -1.56
N ILE A 392 -6.62 8.76 -0.80
CA ILE A 392 -6.66 8.31 0.59
C ILE A 392 -7.38 9.35 1.48
N ASN A 393 -7.14 10.65 1.27
CA ASN A 393 -7.90 11.72 1.89
C ASN A 393 -9.41 11.53 1.70
N ARG A 394 -9.84 11.26 0.45
CA ARG A 394 -11.26 11.03 0.10
C ARG A 394 -11.83 9.79 0.80
N VAL A 395 -11.10 8.67 0.82
CA VAL A 395 -11.50 7.43 1.51
C VAL A 395 -11.68 7.66 3.00
N CYS A 396 -10.72 8.34 3.62
CA CYS A 396 -10.68 8.64 5.05
C CYS A 396 -11.53 9.86 5.45
N ARG A 397 -12.16 10.54 4.48
CA ARG A 397 -12.98 11.76 4.65
C ARG A 397 -12.21 12.94 5.27
N ALA A 398 -10.89 12.93 5.12
CA ALA A 398 -10.00 14.01 5.50
C ALA A 398 -9.81 15.00 4.33
N LYS A 399 -9.25 16.17 4.63
CA LYS A 399 -8.82 17.16 3.65
C LYS A 399 -7.47 17.76 4.05
N PRO A 400 -6.71 18.33 3.09
CA PRO A 400 -5.44 19.00 3.41
C PRO A 400 -5.57 20.11 4.47
N GLU A 401 -6.72 20.80 4.55
CA GLU A 401 -6.92 21.84 5.57
C GLU A 401 -7.02 21.29 7.00
N ASP A 402 -7.37 20.01 7.18
CA ASP A 402 -7.45 19.36 8.50
C ASP A 402 -6.03 19.16 9.12
N PHE A 403 -4.98 19.19 8.28
CA PHE A 403 -3.58 19.01 8.67
C PHE A 403 -2.77 20.31 8.64
N ALA A 404 -3.28 21.38 8.04
CA ALA A 404 -2.53 22.61 7.74
C ALA A 404 -1.93 23.31 8.97
N ASP A 405 -2.52 23.14 10.16
CA ASP A 405 -2.02 23.72 11.41
C ASP A 405 -0.86 22.92 12.05
N MET A 406 -0.50 21.73 11.55
CA MET A 406 0.52 20.82 12.11
C MET A 406 1.98 21.28 11.86
N THR A 407 2.24 22.56 12.07
CA THR A 407 3.49 23.26 11.72
C THR A 407 4.53 23.30 12.85
N GLU A 408 4.29 22.59 13.95
CA GLU A 408 5.22 22.46 15.10
C GLU A 408 6.25 21.31 14.92
N GLY A 409 6.30 20.67 13.75
CA GLY A 409 7.26 19.61 13.41
C GLY A 409 6.78 18.19 13.70
N ILE A 410 5.65 18.04 14.40
CA ILE A 410 4.92 16.78 14.55
C ILE A 410 3.62 16.87 13.77
N ALA A 411 3.37 15.89 12.90
CA ALA A 411 2.09 15.70 12.22
C ALA A 411 1.53 14.32 12.56
N SER A 412 0.22 14.15 12.41
CA SER A 412 -0.46 12.89 12.71
C SER A 412 -1.76 12.75 11.92
N SER A 413 -2.12 11.53 11.55
CA SER A 413 -3.40 11.23 10.93
C SER A 413 -4.08 10.02 11.58
N THR A 414 -5.40 9.96 11.41
CA THR A 414 -6.24 8.84 11.81
C THR A 414 -7.19 8.51 10.67
N CYS A 415 -7.33 7.23 10.33
CA CYS A 415 -8.36 6.76 9.39
C CYS A 415 -9.07 5.52 9.94
N THR A 416 -10.40 5.50 9.86
CA THR A 416 -11.21 4.34 10.29
C THR A 416 -11.91 3.72 9.10
N ILE A 417 -11.51 2.49 8.77
CA ILE A 417 -11.94 1.73 7.59
C ILE A 417 -12.80 0.54 8.05
N PRO A 418 -13.94 0.26 7.40
CA PRO A 418 -14.70 -0.96 7.66
C PRO A 418 -13.94 -2.19 7.13
N VAL A 419 -13.91 -3.26 7.93
CA VAL A 419 -13.38 -4.57 7.49
C VAL A 419 -14.22 -5.07 6.32
N ARG A 420 -13.60 -5.34 5.16
CA ARG A 420 -14.26 -6.04 4.05
C ARG A 420 -14.16 -7.55 4.23
N ASN A 421 -13.01 -8.03 4.74
CA ASN A 421 -12.69 -9.44 4.79
C ASN A 421 -12.75 -10.00 6.21
N SER A 422 -13.81 -10.77 6.51
CA SER A 422 -13.93 -11.49 7.78
C SER A 422 -13.10 -12.78 7.77
N GLY A 423 -12.32 -13.00 8.83
CA GLY A 423 -11.49 -14.18 9.01
C GLY A 423 -10.77 -14.15 10.36
N GLU A 424 -10.02 -15.19 10.67
CA GLU A 424 -9.09 -15.18 11.81
C GLU A 424 -7.78 -14.50 11.39
N ILE A 425 -7.33 -13.51 12.15
CA ILE A 425 -6.06 -12.80 11.91
C ILE A 425 -4.90 -13.79 12.02
N VAL A 426 -4.06 -13.83 10.99
CA VAL A 426 -2.83 -14.62 10.92
C VAL A 426 -1.61 -13.73 11.14
N SER A 427 -1.57 -12.55 10.51
CA SER A 427 -0.55 -11.54 10.76
C SER A 427 -1.11 -10.12 10.68
N VAL A 428 -0.37 -9.18 11.29
CA VAL A 428 -0.55 -7.74 11.14
C VAL A 428 0.78 -7.07 10.84
N PHE A 429 0.75 -6.02 10.02
CA PHE A 429 1.91 -5.24 9.60
C PHE A 429 1.53 -3.75 9.61
N GLY A 430 2.49 -2.85 9.85
CA GLY A 430 2.31 -1.40 9.80
C GLY A 430 3.53 -0.75 9.16
N HIS A 431 3.32 0.35 8.44
CA HIS A 431 4.34 0.98 7.60
C HIS A 431 4.22 2.51 7.54
N GLN A 432 5.39 3.15 7.63
CA GLN A 432 5.68 4.57 7.38
C GLN A 432 7.10 4.68 6.77
N HIS A 433 7.49 5.85 6.23
CA HIS A 433 8.86 6.08 5.74
C HIS A 433 9.80 6.61 6.84
N GLU A 434 10.92 7.24 6.46
CA GLU A 434 12.02 7.66 7.34
C GLU A 434 11.58 8.59 8.49
N ILE A 435 10.60 9.47 8.25
CA ILE A 435 10.16 10.45 9.26
C ILE A 435 8.99 9.95 10.09
N GLY A 436 8.56 8.71 9.88
CA GLY A 436 7.62 8.01 10.73
C GLY A 436 8.10 7.99 12.19
N LYS A 437 7.15 8.14 13.12
CA LYS A 437 7.40 8.25 14.56
C LYS A 437 6.68 7.16 15.34
N SER A 438 5.41 6.88 15.00
CA SER A 438 4.65 5.80 15.64
C SER A 438 3.42 5.42 14.81
N VAL A 439 3.19 4.12 14.64
CA VAL A 439 2.00 3.56 13.97
C VAL A 439 1.19 2.69 14.95
N ARG A 440 -0.13 2.83 14.94
CA ARG A 440 -1.05 2.01 15.74
C ARG A 440 -2.25 1.54 14.92
N MET A 441 -2.57 0.26 15.03
CA MET A 441 -3.74 -0.37 14.46
C MET A 441 -4.72 -0.78 15.58
N THR A 442 -5.93 -0.22 15.58
CA THR A 442 -6.96 -0.47 16.60
C THR A 442 -8.25 -1.00 15.99
N LEU A 443 -8.60 -2.26 16.31
CA LEU A 443 -9.88 -2.87 15.98
C LEU A 443 -11.00 -2.27 16.84
N ASN A 444 -12.11 -1.88 16.21
CA ASN A 444 -13.34 -1.40 16.84
C ASN A 444 -13.12 -0.25 17.87
N ALA A 445 -12.25 0.70 17.52
CA ALA A 445 -11.90 1.86 18.35
C ALA A 445 -13.14 2.64 18.85
N GLY A 446 -13.09 3.11 20.10
CA GLY A 446 -14.18 3.82 20.77
C GLY A 446 -15.38 2.95 21.18
N THR A 447 -15.32 1.62 20.99
CA THR A 447 -16.42 0.69 21.32
C THR A 447 -16.09 -0.24 22.50
N PRO A 448 -17.08 -0.92 23.10
CA PRO A 448 -16.82 -1.98 24.10
C PRO A 448 -16.10 -3.22 23.56
N ARG A 449 -15.76 -3.27 22.26
CA ARG A 449 -14.96 -4.32 21.60
C ARG A 449 -13.61 -3.80 21.10
N GLU A 450 -13.22 -2.60 21.53
CA GLU A 450 -11.92 -2.00 21.20
C GLU A 450 -10.78 -2.97 21.55
N ARG A 451 -9.85 -3.11 20.61
CA ARG A 451 -8.62 -3.89 20.77
C ARG A 451 -7.51 -3.31 19.93
N ILE A 452 -6.40 -2.94 20.56
CA ILE A 452 -5.15 -2.64 19.84
C ILE A 452 -4.65 -3.97 19.24
N LEU A 453 -4.42 -3.97 17.93
CA LEU A 453 -3.88 -5.11 17.18
C LEU A 453 -2.35 -5.00 17.11
N LEU A 454 -1.84 -3.81 16.78
CA LEU A 454 -0.43 -3.47 16.71
C LEU A 454 -0.22 -2.05 17.25
N ASP A 455 0.84 -1.85 18.03
CA ASP A 455 1.29 -0.55 18.52
C ASP A 455 2.82 -0.49 18.43
N ILE A 456 3.33 0.38 17.56
CA ILE A 456 4.75 0.71 17.43
C ILE A 456 4.92 2.16 17.89
N PRO A 457 5.36 2.40 19.14
CA PRO A 457 5.44 3.74 19.73
C PRO A 457 6.70 4.52 19.36
N ASP A 458 7.72 3.82 18.84
CA ASP A 458 8.94 4.39 18.26
C ASP A 458 9.20 3.64 16.95
N TRP A 459 8.76 4.22 15.83
CA TRP A 459 8.96 3.67 14.49
C TRP A 459 10.44 3.74 14.13
N ASP A 460 10.94 2.71 13.46
CA ASP A 460 12.27 2.68 12.87
C ASP A 460 12.12 2.12 11.45
N PHE A 461 12.61 2.86 10.46
CA PHE A 461 12.42 2.55 9.04
C PHE A 461 13.17 1.28 8.62
N ASP A 462 14.26 0.94 9.33
CA ASP A 462 15.01 -0.31 9.14
C ASP A 462 14.18 -1.54 9.58
N TRP A 463 13.22 -1.39 10.49
CA TRP A 463 12.62 -2.49 11.26
C TRP A 463 11.13 -2.74 10.96
N GLN A 464 10.86 -3.13 9.72
CA GLN A 464 9.51 -3.39 9.21
C GLN A 464 9.17 -4.88 9.26
N TYR A 465 8.28 -5.28 10.17
CA TYR A 465 7.98 -6.69 10.44
C TYR A 465 6.50 -7.06 10.34
N ASN A 466 6.25 -8.26 9.83
CA ASN A 466 5.00 -8.98 10.04
C ASN A 466 4.95 -9.55 11.46
N TYR A 467 3.85 -9.32 12.16
CA TYR A 467 3.63 -9.80 13.54
C TYR A 467 2.50 -10.83 13.58
N TYR A 468 2.78 -12.02 14.11
CA TYR A 468 1.86 -13.16 14.10
C TYR A 468 1.23 -13.38 15.49
N PRO A 469 -0.08 -13.16 15.71
CA PRO A 469 -0.68 -13.28 17.04
C PRO A 469 -0.70 -14.71 17.58
N THR A 470 -0.29 -14.89 18.84
CA THR A 470 -0.44 -16.17 19.58
C THR A 470 -1.87 -16.51 19.97
N GLU A 471 -2.81 -15.57 19.76
CA GLU A 471 -4.19 -15.69 20.16
C GLU A 471 -5.16 -15.45 19.01
N SER A 472 -6.23 -16.23 18.99
CA SER A 472 -7.29 -16.16 17.99
C SER A 472 -8.04 -14.82 18.07
N VAL A 473 -7.87 -13.97 17.05
CA VAL A 473 -8.65 -12.74 16.84
C VAL A 473 -9.43 -12.88 15.54
N VAL A 474 -10.77 -12.85 15.61
CA VAL A 474 -11.63 -13.05 14.44
C VAL A 474 -12.30 -11.73 14.05
N LEU A 475 -11.93 -11.21 12.88
CA LEU A 475 -12.59 -10.09 12.22
C LEU A 475 -13.98 -10.51 11.71
N ARG A 476 -14.96 -9.62 11.82
CA ARG A 476 -16.37 -9.88 11.50
C ARG A 476 -16.97 -8.79 10.61
N PRO A 477 -18.01 -9.10 9.83
CA PRO A 477 -18.78 -8.07 9.12
C PRO A 477 -19.28 -6.99 10.09
N GLY A 478 -19.02 -5.73 9.78
CA GLY A 478 -19.33 -4.58 10.63
C GLY A 478 -18.30 -4.26 11.71
N ASP A 479 -17.14 -4.93 11.72
CA ASP A 479 -15.95 -4.44 12.42
C ASP A 479 -15.29 -3.29 11.64
N THR A 480 -14.56 -2.43 12.36
CA THR A 480 -13.74 -1.36 11.77
C THR A 480 -12.31 -1.44 12.27
N VAL A 481 -11.34 -1.12 11.43
CA VAL A 481 -9.94 -0.92 11.81
C VAL A 481 -9.64 0.57 11.76
N GLN A 482 -9.16 1.12 12.86
CA GLN A 482 -8.59 2.46 12.92
C GLN A 482 -7.07 2.35 12.78
N LEU A 483 -6.49 3.09 11.84
CA LEU A 483 -5.06 3.27 11.68
C LEU A 483 -4.71 4.70 12.12
N ASP A 484 -3.79 4.80 13.08
CA ASP A 484 -3.23 6.05 13.58
C ASP A 484 -1.73 6.10 13.23
N CYS A 485 -1.29 7.16 12.56
CA CYS A 485 0.11 7.37 12.18
C CYS A 485 0.60 8.74 12.69
N VAL A 486 1.87 8.81 13.09
CA VAL A 486 2.52 10.05 13.57
C VAL A 486 3.89 10.17 12.91
N TRP A 487 4.28 11.40 12.57
CA TRP A 487 5.56 11.73 11.95
C TRP A 487 6.31 12.79 12.75
N ASP A 488 7.64 12.79 12.64
CA ASP A 488 8.54 13.73 13.31
C ASP A 488 9.53 14.32 12.30
N ARG A 489 9.29 15.56 11.87
CA ARG A 489 10.13 16.25 10.88
C ARG A 489 11.59 16.41 11.32
N SER A 490 11.92 16.26 12.61
CA SER A 490 13.30 16.29 13.08
C SER A 490 14.14 15.06 12.67
N ARG A 491 13.49 13.99 12.19
CA ARG A 491 14.13 12.81 11.61
C ARG A 491 14.58 13.01 10.16
N ARG A 492 14.02 14.01 9.46
CA ARG A 492 14.29 14.26 8.04
C ARG A 492 15.74 14.69 7.81
N ALA A 493 16.36 14.18 6.74
CA ALA A 493 17.73 14.57 6.40
C ALA A 493 17.85 16.10 6.17
N PRO A 494 18.85 16.77 6.80
CA PRO A 494 18.90 18.23 6.92
C PRO A 494 19.39 18.98 5.66
N ASP A 495 19.85 18.25 4.65
CA ASP A 495 20.32 18.76 3.35
C ASP A 495 19.22 18.75 2.27
N LEU A 496 18.10 18.07 2.52
CA LEU A 496 16.92 18.08 1.65
C LEU A 496 16.22 19.45 1.67
N GLU A 497 15.78 19.92 0.50
CA GLU A 497 14.95 21.13 0.40
C GLU A 497 13.69 20.99 1.29
N PRO A 498 13.31 22.03 2.07
CA PRO A 498 12.08 22.02 2.84
C PRO A 498 10.84 21.83 1.95
N ALA A 499 10.07 20.78 2.25
CA ALA A 499 8.90 20.40 1.47
C ALA A 499 7.70 20.06 2.37
N TYR A 500 6.51 20.33 1.85
CA TYR A 500 5.28 19.66 2.24
C TYR A 500 5.45 18.18 1.84
N ILE A 501 5.20 17.28 2.78
CA ILE A 501 5.34 15.83 2.56
C ILE A 501 3.93 15.25 2.54
N LEU A 502 3.66 14.43 1.54
CA LEU A 502 2.34 13.86 1.27
C LEU A 502 2.48 12.36 0.96
N TRP A 503 1.36 11.64 0.91
CA TRP A 503 1.38 10.22 0.53
C TRP A 503 1.94 10.05 -0.89
N ALA A 504 3.14 9.47 -0.99
CA ALA A 504 3.81 9.09 -2.23
C ALA A 504 4.93 8.08 -1.97
N ASP A 505 5.37 7.36 -3.00
CA ASP A 505 6.28 6.22 -2.87
C ASP A 505 7.74 6.57 -2.52
N GLY A 506 8.16 7.82 -2.72
CA GLY A 506 9.55 8.19 -2.49
C GLY A 506 9.95 8.03 -1.03
N THR A 507 11.17 7.52 -0.78
CA THR A 507 11.77 7.37 0.55
C THR A 507 11.78 8.68 1.37
N ASN A 508 11.84 9.82 0.66
CA ASN A 508 11.83 11.18 1.20
C ASN A 508 10.45 11.84 1.25
N ASP A 509 9.44 11.15 0.70
CA ASP A 509 8.02 11.41 0.87
C ASP A 509 7.51 10.47 2.00
N GLU A 510 6.21 10.30 2.23
CA GLU A 510 5.72 9.46 3.34
C GLU A 510 4.58 8.51 2.97
N MET A 511 4.35 7.53 3.83
CA MET A 511 3.19 6.66 3.80
C MET A 511 2.58 6.49 5.20
N CYS A 512 1.31 6.09 5.21
CA CYS A 512 0.65 5.49 6.37
C CYS A 512 -0.19 4.35 5.84
N PHE A 513 0.26 3.11 6.02
CA PHE A 513 -0.58 1.95 5.77
C PHE A 513 -0.31 0.81 6.74
N ALA A 514 -1.21 -0.14 6.76
CA ALA A 514 -1.11 -1.36 7.52
C ALA A 514 -1.76 -2.50 6.74
N THR A 515 -1.33 -3.74 6.95
CA THR A 515 -2.00 -4.91 6.36
C THR A 515 -2.44 -5.89 7.45
N ILE A 516 -3.49 -6.65 7.16
CA ILE A 516 -3.95 -7.77 7.99
C ILE A 516 -4.10 -8.98 7.08
N ALA A 517 -3.31 -10.04 7.30
CA ALA A 517 -3.56 -11.34 6.71
C ALA A 517 -4.61 -12.07 7.55
N THR A 518 -5.63 -12.63 6.88
CA THR A 518 -6.69 -13.42 7.53
C THR A 518 -6.82 -14.78 6.89
N ARG A 519 -7.01 -15.84 7.69
CA ARG A 519 -7.48 -17.13 7.18
C ARG A 519 -9.00 -17.20 7.15
N ARG A 520 -9.56 -17.69 6.05
CA ARG A 520 -11.00 -17.86 5.85
C ARG A 520 -11.33 -19.34 5.74
N ALA A 521 -12.32 -19.77 6.51
CA ALA A 521 -12.78 -21.16 6.49
C ALA A 521 -13.21 -21.57 5.06
N THR A 522 -12.67 -22.66 4.52
CA THR A 522 -13.09 -23.15 3.20
C THR A 522 -14.59 -23.47 3.18
N GLY A 523 -15.31 -22.92 2.20
CA GLY A 523 -16.78 -22.97 2.14
C GLY A 523 -17.49 -21.89 2.97
N ALA A 524 -16.76 -21.05 3.70
CA ALA A 524 -17.24 -19.77 4.22
C ALA A 524 -16.86 -18.62 3.26
N GLN A 525 -17.13 -18.80 1.96
CA GLN A 525 -17.58 -17.64 1.18
C GLN A 525 -18.73 -17.01 1.98
N PRO A 526 -18.68 -15.71 2.33
CA PRO A 526 -19.91 -15.03 2.69
C PRO A 526 -20.86 -15.28 1.53
N ALA A 527 -22.06 -15.81 1.81
CA ALA A 527 -23.10 -15.87 0.81
C ALA A 527 -23.21 -14.45 0.24
N ALA A 528 -22.94 -14.30 -1.07
CA ALA A 528 -22.98 -13.01 -1.73
C ALA A 528 -24.26 -12.31 -1.28
N PRO A 529 -24.20 -11.08 -0.75
CA PRO A 529 -25.41 -10.39 -0.32
C PRO A 529 -26.42 -10.42 -1.46
N GLU A 530 -27.61 -10.99 -1.22
CA GLU A 530 -28.72 -10.89 -2.17
C GLU A 530 -29.18 -9.42 -2.15
N GLY A 531 -28.44 -8.58 -2.89
CA GLY A 531 -28.43 -7.12 -2.83
C GLY A 531 -27.11 -6.57 -2.28
N GLU A 532 -26.38 -5.82 -3.12
CA GLU A 532 -25.05 -5.20 -2.91
C GLU A 532 -23.84 -6.14 -3.17
N GLY A 533 -23.29 -6.04 -4.39
CA GLY A 533 -22.05 -6.71 -4.80
C GLY A 533 -20.80 -6.11 -4.14
N PRO A 534 -19.63 -6.75 -4.31
CA PRO A 534 -18.39 -6.28 -3.72
C PRO A 534 -17.98 -4.94 -4.34
N VAL A 535 -17.73 -3.94 -3.49
CA VAL A 535 -16.94 -2.78 -3.90
C VAL A 535 -15.50 -3.26 -3.95
N ASP A 536 -15.05 -3.59 -5.14
CA ASP A 536 -13.65 -3.94 -5.41
C ASP A 536 -12.73 -2.77 -5.00
N ALA A 537 -11.52 -3.09 -4.58
CA ALA A 537 -10.42 -2.14 -4.40
C ALA A 537 -9.28 -2.39 -5.40
N GLY A 538 -9.45 -3.35 -6.31
CA GLY A 538 -8.69 -3.46 -7.55
C GLY A 538 -9.03 -2.36 -8.55
N THR A 539 -8.13 -2.17 -9.51
CA THR A 539 -8.04 -1.10 -10.50
C THR A 539 -9.08 -1.19 -11.65
N ASP A 540 -10.26 -1.72 -11.37
CA ASP A 540 -11.32 -1.85 -12.36
C ASP A 540 -11.95 -0.48 -12.68
N VAL A 541 -11.50 0.14 -13.78
CA VAL A 541 -12.06 1.40 -14.32
C VAL A 541 -13.40 1.11 -15.03
N GLY A 542 -14.28 0.39 -14.35
CA GLY A 542 -15.64 0.08 -14.76
C GLY A 542 -16.60 1.23 -14.44
N PHE A 543 -17.69 1.31 -15.23
CA PHE A 543 -18.81 2.19 -14.89
C PHE A 543 -19.55 1.63 -13.67
N ALA A 544 -19.12 2.02 -12.47
CA ALA A 544 -19.79 1.68 -11.21
C ALA A 544 -21.19 2.32 -11.16
N LEU A 545 -22.18 1.62 -11.70
CA LEU A 545 -23.58 2.02 -11.66
C LEU A 545 -24.16 1.84 -10.24
N PRO A 546 -25.09 2.71 -9.82
CA PRO A 546 -25.92 2.44 -8.66
C PRO A 546 -26.62 1.05 -8.77
N PRO A 547 -26.61 0.20 -7.73
CA PRO A 547 -27.08 -1.20 -7.82
C PRO A 547 -28.52 -1.37 -8.35
N ALA A 548 -29.39 -0.38 -8.16
CA ALA A 548 -30.75 -0.38 -8.70
C ALA A 548 -30.81 -0.25 -10.24
N ILE A 549 -29.85 0.45 -10.85
CA ILE A 549 -29.73 0.60 -12.31
C ILE A 549 -29.11 -0.67 -12.89
N GLU A 550 -28.08 -1.21 -12.24
CA GLU A 550 -27.45 -2.46 -12.64
C GLU A 550 -28.45 -3.64 -12.62
N ALA A 551 -29.21 -3.81 -11.55
CA ALA A 551 -30.27 -4.83 -11.47
C ALA A 551 -31.33 -4.66 -12.56
N CYS A 552 -31.69 -3.41 -12.90
CA CYS A 552 -32.63 -3.12 -13.99
C CYS A 552 -32.05 -3.45 -15.38
N LEU A 553 -30.77 -3.18 -15.62
CA LEU A 553 -30.08 -3.59 -16.85
C LEU A 553 -30.05 -5.12 -16.97
N GLN A 554 -29.74 -5.83 -15.88
CA GLN A 554 -29.76 -7.30 -15.84
C GLN A 554 -31.17 -7.85 -16.13
N ASP A 555 -32.24 -7.28 -15.55
CA ASP A 555 -33.63 -7.60 -15.87
C ASP A 555 -34.00 -7.31 -17.34
N ALA A 556 -33.36 -6.30 -17.95
CA ALA A 556 -33.46 -5.97 -19.37
C ALA A 556 -32.55 -6.82 -20.29
N GLY A 557 -31.72 -7.70 -19.72
CA GLY A 557 -30.77 -8.54 -20.47
C GLY A 557 -29.58 -7.78 -21.06
N SER A 558 -29.18 -6.66 -20.46
CA SER A 558 -28.03 -5.83 -20.85
C SER A 558 -27.02 -5.71 -19.71
N SER A 559 -25.76 -5.38 -20.01
CA SER A 559 -24.75 -5.03 -19.00
C SER A 559 -23.77 -3.98 -19.52
N LEU A 560 -23.09 -3.29 -18.60
CA LEU A 560 -21.89 -2.48 -18.88
C LEU A 560 -20.59 -3.18 -18.46
N ALA A 561 -20.69 -4.30 -17.73
CA ALA A 561 -19.59 -5.16 -17.32
C ALA A 561 -19.92 -6.64 -17.67
N PRO A 562 -19.21 -7.28 -18.62
CA PRO A 562 -18.20 -6.69 -19.51
C PRO A 562 -18.80 -5.61 -20.45
N PRO A 563 -17.96 -4.78 -21.10
CA PRO A 563 -18.43 -3.78 -22.07
C PRO A 563 -19.27 -4.40 -23.20
N PRO A 564 -20.39 -3.77 -23.61
CA PRO A 564 -21.31 -4.32 -24.62
C PRO A 564 -20.67 -4.35 -26.01
N GLN A 565 -20.89 -5.41 -26.79
CA GLN A 565 -20.38 -5.51 -28.16
C GLN A 565 -20.96 -4.41 -29.07
N ARG A 566 -20.31 -4.17 -30.22
CA ARG A 566 -20.64 -3.01 -31.08
C ARG A 566 -22.09 -3.02 -31.59
N ASP A 567 -22.69 -4.19 -31.80
CA ASP A 567 -24.09 -4.39 -32.17
C ASP A 567 -25.06 -4.39 -30.98
N GLU A 568 -24.55 -4.47 -29.75
CA GLU A 568 -25.31 -4.41 -28.49
C GLU A 568 -25.44 -2.98 -27.95
N ILE A 569 -24.56 -2.04 -28.34
CA ILE A 569 -24.51 -0.65 -27.82
C ILE A 569 -25.89 0.03 -27.84
N ASP A 570 -26.60 0.03 -28.98
CA ASP A 570 -27.90 0.72 -29.08
C ASP A 570 -28.93 0.15 -28.11
N ALA A 571 -28.97 -1.18 -27.95
CA ALA A 571 -29.86 -1.84 -26.99
C ALA A 571 -29.45 -1.52 -25.54
N THR A 572 -28.15 -1.47 -25.24
CA THR A 572 -27.63 -1.11 -23.92
C THR A 572 -27.91 0.35 -23.55
N VAL A 573 -27.81 1.28 -24.52
CA VAL A 573 -28.20 2.69 -24.35
C VAL A 573 -29.71 2.80 -24.09
N GLU A 574 -30.54 2.13 -24.89
CA GLU A 574 -32.00 2.12 -24.67
C GLU A 574 -32.39 1.53 -23.31
N ALA A 575 -31.72 0.44 -22.88
CA ALA A 575 -31.92 -0.16 -21.56
C ALA A 575 -31.50 0.79 -20.43
N LEU A 576 -30.33 1.45 -20.54
CA LEU A 576 -29.84 2.39 -19.53
C LEU A 576 -30.78 3.58 -19.34
N PHE A 577 -31.28 4.17 -20.42
CA PHE A 577 -32.26 5.27 -20.37
C PHE A 577 -33.69 4.81 -20.02
N ALA A 578 -33.98 3.51 -20.00
CA ALA A 578 -35.19 2.95 -19.40
C ALA A 578 -35.02 2.69 -17.88
N CYS A 579 -33.80 2.46 -17.42
CA CYS A 579 -33.46 2.12 -16.03
C CYS A 579 -33.05 3.33 -15.16
N ALA A 580 -32.61 4.43 -15.77
CA ALA A 580 -32.11 5.60 -15.07
C ALA A 580 -32.58 6.92 -15.73
N GLU A 581 -32.80 7.94 -14.90
CA GLU A 581 -33.02 9.30 -15.41
C GLU A 581 -31.73 9.85 -16.05
N PRO A 582 -31.83 10.62 -17.15
CA PRO A 582 -30.68 11.22 -17.85
C PRO A 582 -29.62 11.85 -16.94
N THR A 583 -30.05 12.59 -15.91
CA THR A 583 -29.14 13.28 -14.97
C THR A 583 -28.29 12.31 -14.16
N VAL A 584 -28.86 11.18 -13.73
CA VAL A 584 -28.12 10.15 -12.96
C VAL A 584 -27.09 9.45 -13.85
N ILE A 585 -27.42 9.25 -15.13
CA ILE A 585 -26.46 8.74 -16.12
C ILE A 585 -25.31 9.74 -16.32
N GLY A 586 -25.63 11.04 -16.49
CA GLY A 586 -24.65 12.12 -16.60
C GLY A 586 -23.71 12.23 -15.39
N GLU A 587 -24.25 12.08 -14.17
CA GLU A 587 -23.48 12.10 -12.92
C GLU A 587 -22.49 10.92 -12.84
N VAL A 588 -22.93 9.70 -13.18
CA VAL A 588 -22.04 8.51 -13.23
C VAL A 588 -20.97 8.66 -14.31
N MET A 589 -21.35 9.11 -15.51
CA MET A 589 -20.40 9.34 -16.61
C MET A 589 -19.36 10.41 -16.24
N THR A 590 -19.76 11.44 -15.50
CA THR A 590 -18.87 12.51 -15.03
C THR A 590 -17.99 12.04 -13.88
N SER A 591 -18.46 11.16 -13.00
CA SER A 591 -17.63 10.64 -11.91
C SER A 591 -16.48 9.79 -12.44
N VAL A 592 -16.68 9.02 -13.52
CA VAL A 592 -15.60 8.30 -14.22
C VAL A 592 -14.57 9.27 -14.80
N LEU A 593 -15.00 10.37 -15.42
CA LEU A 593 -14.06 11.40 -15.90
C LEU A 593 -13.35 12.13 -14.75
N ALA A 594 -14.05 12.47 -13.67
CA ALA A 594 -13.48 13.13 -12.50
C ALA A 594 -12.48 12.24 -11.73
N ASN A 595 -12.68 10.92 -11.73
CA ASN A 595 -11.72 9.98 -11.14
C ASN A 595 -10.45 9.82 -11.99
N ASN A 596 -10.51 10.06 -13.31
CA ASN A 596 -9.36 9.99 -14.20
C ASN A 596 -8.67 11.35 -14.45
N PHE A 597 -9.38 12.48 -14.31
CA PHE A 597 -8.92 13.81 -14.71
C PHE A 597 -9.24 14.94 -13.69
N GLY A 598 -9.73 14.60 -12.49
CA GLY A 598 -10.31 15.57 -11.55
C GLY A 598 -9.38 16.68 -11.06
N GLY A 599 -8.07 16.47 -11.09
CA GLY A 599 -7.08 17.51 -10.75
C GLY A 599 -7.00 18.67 -11.75
N LEU A 600 -7.66 18.57 -12.92
CA LEU A 600 -7.60 19.54 -14.01
C LEU A 600 -8.92 20.30 -14.24
N VAL A 601 -10.01 19.97 -13.54
CA VAL A 601 -11.37 20.44 -13.89
C VAL A 601 -12.12 20.95 -12.66
N GLY A 602 -12.46 22.26 -12.67
CA GLY A 602 -13.19 22.90 -11.57
C GLY A 602 -14.64 22.41 -11.41
N ALA A 603 -15.19 22.58 -10.21
CA ALA A 603 -16.52 22.06 -9.83
C ALA A 603 -17.67 22.51 -10.75
N ASP A 604 -17.64 23.76 -11.23
CA ASP A 604 -18.66 24.28 -12.16
C ASP A 604 -18.57 23.62 -13.55
N SER A 605 -17.36 23.23 -13.97
CA SER A 605 -17.14 22.51 -15.24
C SER A 605 -17.57 21.05 -15.12
N LEU A 606 -17.35 20.40 -13.96
CA LEU A 606 -17.89 19.07 -13.67
C LEU A 606 -19.42 19.07 -13.66
N ALA A 607 -20.07 20.08 -13.06
CA ALA A 607 -21.53 20.21 -13.10
C ALA A 607 -22.06 20.32 -14.54
N CYS A 608 -21.41 21.12 -15.40
CA CYS A 608 -21.78 21.21 -16.81
C CYS A 608 -21.53 19.90 -17.59
N LEU A 609 -20.39 19.22 -17.35
CA LEU A 609 -20.09 17.93 -17.98
C LEU A 609 -21.16 16.88 -17.67
N SER A 610 -21.72 16.89 -16.46
CA SER A 610 -22.85 16.04 -16.08
C SER A 610 -24.09 16.30 -16.94
N ASP A 611 -24.45 17.55 -17.17
CA ASP A 611 -25.58 17.91 -18.06
C ASP A 611 -25.30 17.55 -19.53
N GLY A 612 -24.06 17.67 -20.01
CA GLY A 612 -23.67 17.31 -21.38
C GLY A 612 -23.66 15.80 -21.65
N LEU A 613 -23.22 15.01 -20.66
CA LEU A 613 -23.12 13.54 -20.74
C LEU A 613 -24.44 12.82 -20.45
N ALA A 614 -25.46 13.55 -20.00
CA ALA A 614 -26.81 13.03 -19.78
C ALA A 614 -27.59 12.64 -21.05
N THR A 615 -27.00 12.72 -22.26
CA THR A 615 -27.73 12.48 -23.53
C THR A 615 -27.50 11.07 -24.10
N PRO A 616 -28.51 10.41 -24.71
CA PRO A 616 -28.34 9.09 -25.31
C PRO A 616 -27.24 9.03 -26.37
N ASP A 617 -27.07 10.13 -27.12
CA ASP A 617 -26.05 10.20 -28.17
C ASP A 617 -24.63 10.35 -27.58
N ALA A 618 -24.45 11.11 -26.49
CA ALA A 618 -23.16 11.18 -25.79
C ALA A 618 -22.81 9.85 -25.11
N VAL A 619 -23.78 9.19 -24.47
CA VAL A 619 -23.62 7.86 -23.85
C VAL A 619 -23.26 6.80 -24.90
N ARG A 620 -23.96 6.76 -26.04
CA ARG A 620 -23.62 5.87 -27.17
C ARG A 620 -22.19 6.10 -27.62
N SER A 621 -21.80 7.36 -27.85
CA SER A 621 -20.44 7.70 -28.28
C SER A 621 -19.38 7.33 -27.24
N MET A 622 -19.69 7.43 -25.94
CA MET A 622 -18.78 7.01 -24.86
C MET A 622 -18.61 5.49 -24.81
N LEU A 623 -19.70 4.72 -24.89
CA LEU A 623 -19.65 3.26 -24.90
C LEU A 623 -18.92 2.72 -26.14
N ALA A 624 -19.13 3.34 -27.31
CA ALA A 624 -18.37 3.05 -28.53
C ALA A 624 -16.88 3.39 -28.41
N PHE A 625 -16.52 4.36 -27.57
CA PHE A 625 -15.12 4.74 -27.31
C PHE A 625 -14.41 3.80 -26.33
N THR A 626 -15.15 3.22 -25.37
CA THR A 626 -14.60 2.31 -24.34
C THR A 626 -14.43 0.86 -24.80
N LEU A 627 -14.95 0.48 -25.97
CA LEU A 627 -14.81 -0.88 -26.49
C LEU A 627 -13.36 -1.26 -26.76
N ALA A 628 -12.92 -2.34 -26.12
CA ALA A 628 -11.69 -3.03 -26.48
C ALA A 628 -11.87 -3.78 -27.80
N ASP A 629 -10.96 -3.51 -28.72
CA ASP A 629 -10.65 -4.30 -29.92
C ASP A 629 -11.74 -4.51 -31.00
N ALA A 630 -12.05 -3.41 -31.72
CA ALA A 630 -12.53 -3.49 -33.10
C ALA A 630 -11.38 -3.29 -34.12
N ALA A 631 -10.22 -3.91 -33.88
CA ALA A 631 -9.04 -3.87 -34.75
C ALA A 631 -8.41 -5.25 -35.04
N ALA A 632 -8.79 -6.31 -34.30
CA ALA A 632 -8.36 -7.69 -34.54
C ALA A 632 -8.93 -8.33 -35.80
N ASP A 633 -10.06 -7.82 -36.32
CA ASP A 633 -10.63 -8.28 -37.59
C ASP A 633 -10.96 -7.11 -38.53
N GLU A 634 -10.65 -7.29 -39.81
CA GLU A 634 -10.56 -6.29 -40.88
C GLU A 634 -9.55 -5.13 -40.67
N ARG A 635 -8.31 -5.36 -41.15
CA ARG A 635 -7.33 -4.30 -41.43
C ARG A 635 -7.90 -3.20 -42.34
N LEU A 636 -7.89 -1.95 -41.87
CA LEU A 636 -7.45 -0.82 -42.68
C LEU A 636 -6.24 -0.17 -41.99
N PRO A 637 -5.01 -0.37 -42.50
CA PRO A 637 -3.83 0.18 -41.87
C PRO A 637 -3.79 1.71 -42.06
N VAL A 638 -3.65 2.45 -40.97
CA VAL A 638 -3.55 3.93 -40.97
C VAL A 638 -2.42 4.43 -41.91
N GLY A 639 -1.39 3.61 -42.14
CA GLY A 639 -0.31 3.89 -43.10
C GLY A 639 -0.68 3.87 -44.59
N GLU A 640 -1.91 3.53 -45.00
CA GLU A 640 -2.39 3.81 -46.38
C GLU A 640 -3.11 5.17 -46.50
N LEU A 641 -3.51 5.79 -45.38
CA LEU A 641 -4.16 7.12 -45.36
C LEU A 641 -3.16 8.27 -45.23
N VAL A 642 -1.96 8.01 -44.70
CA VAL A 642 -0.96 9.02 -44.36
C VAL A 642 0.39 8.62 -44.95
N GLY A 643 1.01 9.51 -45.73
CA GLY A 643 2.36 9.33 -46.27
C GLY A 643 3.47 9.50 -45.24
N ASP A 644 4.73 9.54 -45.71
CA ASP A 644 5.95 9.57 -44.90
C ASP A 644 5.86 10.52 -43.67
N CYS A 645 5.82 9.95 -42.47
CA CYS A 645 5.73 10.68 -41.19
C CYS A 645 7.12 11.05 -40.65
N VAL A 646 7.20 12.20 -39.98
CA VAL A 646 8.37 12.66 -39.20
C VAL A 646 7.93 12.79 -37.74
N SER A 647 8.82 12.48 -36.78
CA SER A 647 8.46 12.53 -35.36
C SER A 647 8.25 13.95 -34.85
N LEU A 648 7.41 14.12 -33.82
CA LEU A 648 7.19 15.41 -33.19
C LEU A 648 8.47 15.99 -32.54
N SER A 649 9.37 15.14 -32.03
CA SER A 649 10.66 15.59 -31.49
C SER A 649 11.60 16.10 -32.60
N ASP A 650 11.72 15.38 -33.72
CA ASP A 650 12.50 15.83 -34.89
C ASP A 650 11.97 17.17 -35.45
N ALA A 651 10.65 17.32 -35.52
CA ALA A 651 10.01 18.54 -36.03
C ALA A 651 10.21 19.77 -35.12
N LEU A 652 10.34 19.57 -33.80
CA LEU A 652 10.55 20.63 -32.82
C LEU A 652 12.03 20.95 -32.57
N ALA A 653 12.94 20.02 -32.87
CA ALA A 653 14.38 20.23 -32.78
C ALA A 653 14.86 21.39 -33.69
N ASP A 654 14.29 21.53 -34.89
CA ASP A 654 14.56 22.66 -35.82
C ASP A 654 14.12 24.03 -35.26
N PHE A 655 13.25 24.07 -34.25
CA PHE A 655 12.83 25.27 -33.53
C PHE A 655 13.54 25.46 -32.17
N GLY A 656 14.45 24.55 -31.81
CA GLY A 656 15.26 24.63 -30.59
C GLY A 656 14.58 24.13 -29.31
N PHE A 657 13.51 23.35 -29.43
CA PHE A 657 12.86 22.67 -28.29
C PHE A 657 13.20 21.18 -28.31
N THR A 658 13.78 20.67 -27.22
CA THR A 658 14.01 19.24 -27.01
C THR A 658 12.99 18.69 -26.02
N LEU A 659 12.13 17.78 -26.48
CA LEU A 659 11.26 16.97 -25.64
C LEU A 659 11.94 15.61 -25.37
N PRO A 660 11.61 14.91 -24.27
CA PRO A 660 12.03 13.53 -24.04
C PRO A 660 11.47 12.56 -25.11
N ASP A 661 12.21 11.48 -25.39
CA ASP A 661 12.00 10.60 -26.57
C ASP A 661 10.71 9.75 -26.57
N TYR A 662 9.88 9.80 -25.53
CA TYR A 662 8.66 8.99 -25.39
C TYR A 662 7.39 9.55 -26.08
N ALA A 663 7.48 10.71 -26.75
CA ALA A 663 6.34 11.34 -27.44
C ALA A 663 6.16 10.86 -28.91
N THR A 664 5.70 9.63 -29.10
CA THR A 664 5.50 9.01 -30.43
C THR A 664 4.18 9.38 -31.12
N ASP A 665 3.91 10.69 -31.30
CA ASP A 665 2.75 11.19 -32.06
C ASP A 665 3.14 11.71 -33.46
N CYS A 666 2.40 11.29 -34.51
CA CYS A 666 2.59 11.76 -35.89
C CYS A 666 1.87 13.09 -36.17
N VAL A 667 2.61 14.04 -36.76
CA VAL A 667 2.13 15.36 -37.19
C VAL A 667 2.38 15.61 -38.68
N ASP A 668 1.62 16.52 -39.30
CA ASP A 668 1.86 16.96 -40.68
C ASP A 668 3.04 17.95 -40.82
N GLU A 669 3.44 18.30 -42.05
CA GLU A 669 4.50 19.28 -42.34
C GLU A 669 4.24 20.69 -41.75
N ALA A 670 3.06 20.95 -41.19
CA ALA A 670 2.68 22.18 -40.50
C ALA A 670 2.54 22.01 -38.97
N GLY A 671 2.96 20.86 -38.41
CA GLY A 671 2.96 20.57 -36.98
C GLY A 671 1.59 20.19 -36.40
N ARG A 672 0.62 19.75 -37.22
CA ARG A 672 -0.74 19.43 -36.76
C ARG A 672 -0.94 17.93 -36.57
N LEU A 673 -1.52 17.55 -35.43
CA LEU A 673 -1.92 16.17 -35.12
C LEU A 673 -2.98 15.66 -36.10
N LEU A 674 -2.68 14.56 -36.79
CA LEU A 674 -3.50 14.08 -37.90
C LEU A 674 -4.86 13.52 -37.46
N LEU A 675 -4.96 12.95 -36.24
CA LEU A 675 -6.22 12.43 -35.69
C LEU A 675 -7.26 13.55 -35.46
N VAL A 676 -6.78 14.75 -35.10
CA VAL A 676 -7.62 15.96 -34.96
C VAL A 676 -8.20 16.37 -36.30
N GLN A 677 -7.39 16.39 -37.36
CA GLN A 677 -7.82 16.85 -38.67
C GLN A 677 -8.91 15.93 -39.27
N ALA A 678 -8.75 14.60 -39.15
CA ALA A 678 -9.80 13.63 -39.53
C ALA A 678 -11.12 13.81 -38.74
N THR A 679 -11.02 14.26 -37.48
CA THR A 679 -12.20 14.56 -36.64
C THR A 679 -12.88 15.86 -37.08
N ILE A 680 -12.11 16.88 -37.48
CA ILE A 680 -12.63 18.17 -37.96
C ILE A 680 -13.25 18.04 -39.37
N ASP A 681 -12.64 17.26 -40.25
CA ASP A 681 -13.09 17.09 -41.64
C ASP A 681 -14.30 16.14 -41.80
N GLY A 682 -14.79 15.57 -40.69
CA GLY A 682 -16.03 14.80 -40.64
C GLY A 682 -15.88 13.30 -40.97
N GLU A 683 -14.66 12.78 -40.93
CA GLU A 683 -14.37 11.37 -41.23
C GLU A 683 -14.62 10.44 -40.03
N LEU A 684 -14.87 11.01 -38.84
CA LEU A 684 -15.17 10.28 -37.58
C LEU A 684 -16.46 10.83 -36.91
N PRO A 685 -17.66 10.48 -37.41
CA PRO A 685 -18.92 11.13 -37.00
C PRO A 685 -19.32 10.92 -35.53
N GLU A 686 -19.06 9.74 -34.98
CA GLU A 686 -19.41 9.37 -33.58
C GLU A 686 -18.67 10.26 -32.57
N GLN A 687 -17.45 10.71 -32.91
CA GLN A 687 -16.62 11.55 -32.05
C GLN A 687 -17.08 13.02 -32.06
N GLN A 688 -17.50 13.55 -33.21
CA GLN A 688 -18.05 14.91 -33.30
C GLN A 688 -19.25 15.14 -32.37
N THR A 689 -20.09 14.12 -32.16
CA THR A 689 -21.25 14.19 -31.28
C THR A 689 -20.86 14.28 -29.80
N LEU A 690 -19.89 13.47 -29.35
CA LEU A 690 -19.36 13.53 -27.98
C LEU A 690 -18.71 14.89 -27.71
N PHE A 691 -17.84 15.36 -28.62
CA PHE A 691 -17.18 16.66 -28.51
C PHE A 691 -18.19 17.82 -28.54
N GLY A 692 -19.22 17.75 -29.38
CA GLY A 692 -20.29 18.74 -29.44
C GLY A 692 -21.11 18.85 -28.15
N ALA A 693 -21.27 17.74 -27.42
CA ALA A 693 -21.98 17.70 -26.14
C ALA A 693 -21.17 18.32 -24.99
N ILE A 694 -19.85 18.07 -24.94
CA ILE A 694 -18.98 18.56 -23.85
C ILE A 694 -18.35 19.94 -24.13
N SER A 695 -18.20 20.35 -25.40
CA SER A 695 -17.53 21.61 -25.77
C SER A 695 -18.05 22.87 -25.05
N PRO A 696 -19.37 23.06 -24.79
CA PRO A 696 -19.85 24.20 -24.03
C PRO A 696 -19.33 24.26 -22.59
N CYS A 697 -18.99 23.12 -22.00
CA CYS A 697 -18.52 22.97 -20.63
C CYS A 697 -17.01 23.17 -20.47
N LEU A 698 -16.27 23.15 -21.58
CA LEU A 698 -14.83 23.37 -21.64
C LEU A 698 -14.45 24.83 -21.93
N ALA A 699 -15.45 25.72 -22.00
CA ALA A 699 -15.28 27.12 -22.37
C ALA A 699 -15.19 28.07 -21.16
N GLY A 700 -14.93 27.55 -19.95
CA GLY A 700 -15.08 28.28 -18.68
C GLY A 700 -14.08 27.95 -17.57
N GLY A 701 -13.02 27.19 -17.86
CA GLY A 701 -11.93 26.84 -16.93
C GLY A 701 -10.65 26.61 -17.71
#